data_AF-A0AAQ2DCX4-F1
#
_entry.id   AF-A0AAQ2DCX4-F1
#
_cell.length_a   1.000
_cell.length_b   1.000
_cell.length_c   1.000
_cell.angle_alpha   90.00
_cell.angle_beta   90.00
_cell.angle_gamma   90.00
#
_symmetry.space_group_name_H-M   'P 1'
#
loop_
_entity.id
_entity.type
_entity.pdbx_description
1 polymer ?
#
loop_
_entity_poly.entity_id
_entity_poly.type
_entity_poly.pdbx_seq_one_letter_code
_entity_poly.pdbx_strand_id
1 'polypeptide(L)'
;MHDEKKTWFGFILKHVEREEYIASELIPVSDSGTNLFRQESVFSSSTTAPWYQYPDGFDLHAVYYMHQRIGETLRHPRDWLAHYFVTPETLTVAMYLSERRPVIATGRHRTLYIATGDGALLRYVFNSSSKLFYDDSSQTTLQTLKDDLAAQRLLPSDFVHTVVDSGQLDVLRTSLCWDRPGLVKKTWQPYANLQRRALGPVFHSADDAAVHARSLLPQSTDKLYGGVILKRSDGLYVATLPIEVTRENFDSSEIIADETRAAGLFTENCRIVARYRSRVPRELSVAFSAIDKQIYLNMLSVDTLYSAFTRKPVVWDEYLFAPDGATIRYQPGLWERLRADLSIALTASNSLPASLDGETIKQRLYSGELKPIDWIDSLARTGYLQVVTGSDLWGLPRQVSRWVPFSADLQIVTDYSKAATAAVCGPLYLQADAAARYVHELAVSRDTQTFGVILRSAGGVFLASLPLTAQRSALALDRIFEHGRLPSGFLLDSIYLRAVLPPLGARSTDIRHVLIMPSEVQQACRRASTPQGYKPIYFSCADGALLRLQLHAFEPGTFFDRFGQVELRPNAFVSMEQAAIDQRNNSKGTFSLVEYVNRMARAGDLHVIETSACWSRRGRVEEGWQPGLAEISRERHWQNHPVPALGPIFQHPDDAARYAQQRTDNEILGRTGYEGAVLGENSGQRFVPLEPVAWFANEENLRLRLFRTAEDPATDWRRPAPRFPDGYAVVASHQFSLSGNTLLVADNEQIRSNFAEPALVYAHTHELKNQGFDIRGYYYSTPGHELLKYTPVYSAAERDLLLTRSVVYENGQWVSRLTPGQFVSRLLQLGEFQVLVAGAYWRHTGHLGSGWRIRRQQPAAEGAVRIRDEL
;
A
#
# COMPACT_ATOMS: atom_id res chain seq x y z
N MET A 1 27.47 -9.82 18.69
CA MET A 1 27.37 -8.90 19.87
C MET A 1 26.03 -8.13 19.86
N HIS A 2 24.91 -8.83 19.71
CA HIS A 2 23.57 -8.22 19.78
C HIS A 2 22.58 -9.12 20.52
N ASP A 3 22.54 -8.98 21.86
CA ASP A 3 21.53 -9.61 22.72
C ASP A 3 20.09 -9.25 22.35
N GLU A 4 19.19 -10.19 22.62
CA GLU A 4 17.77 -10.12 22.24
C GLU A 4 16.93 -9.19 23.14
N LYS A 5 17.52 -8.61 24.19
CA LYS A 5 16.88 -7.67 25.12
C LYS A 5 17.80 -6.49 25.49
N LYS A 6 18.31 -5.76 24.49
CA LYS A 6 19.08 -4.53 24.77
C LYS A 6 18.18 -3.41 25.29
N THR A 7 18.49 -2.97 26.50
CA THR A 7 18.02 -1.72 27.09
C THR A 7 19.22 -0.79 27.17
N TRP A 8 19.02 0.50 26.92
CA TRP A 8 20.05 1.51 27.06
C TRP A 8 19.56 2.67 27.91
N PHE A 9 20.52 3.40 28.48
CA PHE A 9 20.27 4.66 29.13
C PHE A 9 21.31 5.71 28.72
N GLY A 10 21.02 6.97 29.03
CA GLY A 10 21.94 8.09 28.84
C GLY A 10 21.57 9.25 29.74
N PHE A 11 22.45 10.25 29.78
CA PHE A 11 22.29 11.47 30.55
C PHE A 11 22.24 12.68 29.61
N ILE A 12 21.38 13.64 29.92
CA ILE A 12 21.32 14.93 29.24
C ILE A 12 21.73 16.00 30.24
N LEU A 13 22.76 16.77 29.90
CA LEU A 13 23.27 17.87 30.68
C LEU A 13 22.86 19.19 30.02
N LYS A 14 22.60 20.22 30.82
CA LYS A 14 22.27 21.57 30.36
C LYS A 14 23.34 22.55 30.86
N HIS A 15 23.73 23.51 30.02
CA HIS A 15 24.61 24.59 30.42
C HIS A 15 23.93 25.47 31.47
N VAL A 16 24.60 25.79 32.58
CA VAL A 16 24.01 26.47 33.75
C VAL A 16 23.42 27.85 33.39
N GLU A 17 24.04 28.55 32.44
CA GLU A 17 23.64 29.91 32.03
C GLU A 17 22.99 30.01 30.64
N ARG A 18 22.87 28.91 29.88
CA ARG A 18 22.47 28.96 28.45
C ARG A 18 21.51 27.83 28.08
N GLU A 19 20.73 28.03 27.02
CA GLU A 19 19.91 26.99 26.38
C GLU A 19 20.75 26.06 25.48
N GLU A 20 21.91 25.63 25.98
CA GLU A 20 22.82 24.68 25.34
C GLU A 20 22.72 23.33 26.07
N TYR A 21 22.59 22.24 25.31
CA TYR A 21 22.35 20.89 25.84
C TYR A 21 23.31 19.89 25.20
N ILE A 22 23.83 18.96 26.00
CA ILE A 22 24.66 17.85 25.54
C ILE A 22 24.10 16.53 26.08
N ALA A 23 24.22 15.46 25.29
CA ALA A 23 23.78 14.12 25.66
C ALA A 23 24.97 13.15 25.67
N SER A 24 24.98 12.19 26.58
CA SER A 24 25.93 11.08 26.55
C SER A 24 25.63 10.13 25.38
N GLU A 25 26.63 9.35 24.98
CA GLU A 25 26.37 8.13 24.21
C GLU A 25 25.46 7.15 24.99
N LEU A 26 24.86 6.19 24.28
CA LEU A 26 23.93 5.22 24.86
C LEU A 26 24.69 4.09 25.57
N ILE A 27 24.57 4.03 26.89
CA ILE A 27 25.16 2.98 27.72
C ILE A 27 24.21 1.78 27.77
N PRO A 28 24.65 0.56 27.40
CA PRO A 28 23.83 -0.63 27.54
C PRO A 28 23.64 -0.99 29.02
N VAL A 29 22.42 -1.40 29.38
CA VAL A 29 22.11 -1.98 30.69
C VAL A 29 22.72 -3.38 30.77
N SER A 30 23.33 -3.73 31.91
CA SER A 30 23.89 -5.07 32.16
C SER A 30 22.79 -6.12 32.33
N ASP A 31 23.10 -7.39 32.11
CA ASP A 31 22.13 -8.51 32.26
C ASP A 31 21.51 -8.59 33.66
N SER A 32 22.26 -8.13 34.66
CA SER A 32 21.83 -7.98 36.06
C SER A 32 20.93 -6.77 36.34
N GLY A 33 20.78 -5.85 35.39
CA GLY A 33 20.10 -4.55 35.55
C GLY A 33 20.81 -3.54 36.46
N THR A 34 21.88 -3.93 37.14
CA THR A 34 22.44 -3.19 38.29
C THR A 34 23.14 -1.87 37.93
N ASN A 35 23.51 -1.64 36.67
CA ASN A 35 24.16 -0.41 36.21
C ASN A 35 23.20 0.71 35.77
N LEU A 36 21.89 0.44 35.70
CA LEU A 36 20.89 1.37 35.17
C LEU A 36 20.97 2.75 35.88
N PHE A 37 21.20 3.81 35.11
CA PHE A 37 21.35 5.20 35.58
C PHE A 37 22.47 5.45 36.62
N ARG A 38 23.45 4.54 36.77
CA ARG A 38 24.65 4.84 37.57
C ARG A 38 25.50 5.92 36.89
N GLN A 39 25.62 7.07 37.54
CA GLN A 39 26.45 8.18 37.06
C GLN A 39 27.92 7.78 36.92
N GLU A 40 28.40 6.87 37.77
CA GLU A 40 29.74 6.24 37.73
C GLU A 40 30.07 5.54 36.39
N SER A 41 29.07 5.22 35.57
CA SER A 41 29.30 4.64 34.23
C SER A 41 29.75 5.66 33.18
N VAL A 42 29.71 6.97 33.51
CA VAL A 42 30.02 8.08 32.58
C VAL A 42 30.87 9.18 33.25
N PHE A 43 30.62 9.48 34.52
CA PHE A 43 31.20 10.61 35.25
C PHE A 43 32.06 10.17 36.43
N SER A 44 33.24 10.77 36.55
CA SER A 44 34.14 10.57 37.70
C SER A 44 33.51 11.08 39.00
N SER A 45 33.69 10.35 40.10
CA SER A 45 33.23 10.78 41.43
C SER A 45 34.01 12.00 41.96
N SER A 46 33.32 12.93 42.60
CA SER A 46 33.90 14.09 43.30
C SER A 46 33.72 13.99 44.82
N THR A 47 34.67 14.53 45.58
CA THR A 47 34.60 14.61 47.06
C THR A 47 33.71 15.75 47.56
N THR A 48 33.36 16.70 46.71
CA THR A 48 32.46 17.83 47.00
C THR A 48 31.20 17.74 46.12
N ALA A 49 30.10 18.36 46.56
CA ALA A 49 28.90 18.48 45.73
C ALA A 49 29.26 19.17 44.39
N PRO A 50 28.82 18.63 43.23
CA PRO A 50 27.73 17.67 43.07
C PRO A 50 28.06 16.16 43.19
N TRP A 51 29.20 15.77 43.77
CA TRP A 51 29.64 14.37 43.96
C TRP A 51 30.00 13.60 42.68
N TYR A 52 29.84 14.23 41.51
CA TYR A 52 30.34 13.78 40.22
C TYR A 52 30.91 14.97 39.44
N GLN A 53 31.87 14.73 38.56
CA GLN A 53 32.44 15.73 37.66
C GLN A 53 31.71 15.68 36.30
N TYR A 54 30.98 16.75 36.01
CA TYR A 54 30.37 17.00 34.70
C TYR A 54 31.31 17.88 33.84
N PRO A 55 31.11 17.96 32.51
CA PRO A 55 31.81 18.92 31.66
C PRO A 55 31.63 20.37 32.13
N ASP A 56 32.67 21.20 31.95
CA ASP A 56 32.69 22.58 32.44
C ASP A 56 31.47 23.40 31.97
N GLY A 57 30.76 24.00 32.93
CA GLY A 57 29.56 24.80 32.68
C GLY A 57 28.26 24.01 32.55
N PHE A 58 28.27 22.67 32.63
CA PHE A 58 27.08 21.82 32.52
C PHE A 58 26.69 21.15 33.85
N ASP A 59 25.37 20.99 34.08
CA ASP A 59 24.81 20.18 35.19
C ASP A 59 23.75 19.20 34.67
N LEU A 60 23.46 18.16 35.44
CA LEU A 60 22.54 17.08 35.08
C LEU A 60 21.09 17.58 35.00
N HIS A 61 20.55 17.61 33.79
CA HIS A 61 19.21 18.13 33.51
C HIS A 61 18.14 17.03 33.43
N ALA A 62 18.45 15.95 32.71
CA ALA A 62 17.51 14.85 32.46
C ALA A 62 18.22 13.52 32.28
N VAL A 63 17.45 12.43 32.40
CA VAL A 63 17.89 11.08 32.02
C VAL A 63 17.10 10.59 30.82
N TYR A 64 17.72 9.74 30.00
CA TYR A 64 17.11 9.12 28.82
C TYR A 64 17.09 7.60 29.00
N TYR A 65 15.94 6.98 28.74
CA TYR A 65 15.72 5.54 28.74
C TYR A 65 15.31 5.08 27.35
N MET A 66 15.86 3.96 26.88
CA MET A 66 15.46 3.31 25.64
C MET A 66 15.38 1.80 25.84
N HIS A 67 14.25 1.19 25.50
CA HIS A 67 14.08 -0.26 25.53
C HIS A 67 13.72 -0.78 24.14
N GLN A 68 14.49 -1.74 23.62
CA GLN A 68 14.18 -2.42 22.36
C GLN A 68 14.00 -3.92 22.62
N ARG A 69 12.74 -4.37 22.65
CA ARG A 69 12.40 -5.77 22.89
C ARG A 69 12.21 -6.53 21.58
N ILE A 70 12.74 -7.75 21.51
CA ILE A 70 12.55 -8.68 20.40
C ILE A 70 11.71 -9.88 20.85
N GLY A 71 10.74 -10.28 20.02
CA GLY A 71 10.41 -11.70 19.85
C GLY A 71 9.42 -12.40 20.80
N GLU A 72 8.65 -11.70 21.65
CA GLU A 72 7.67 -12.35 22.54
C GLU A 72 6.27 -11.71 22.43
N THR A 73 5.22 -12.54 22.48
CA THR A 73 3.82 -12.05 22.55
C THR A 73 3.57 -11.32 23.87
N LEU A 74 2.96 -10.14 23.81
CA LEU A 74 2.72 -9.21 24.93
C LEU A 74 1.62 -9.71 25.90
N ARG A 75 1.79 -10.92 26.47
CA ARG A 75 0.74 -11.59 27.27
C ARG A 75 0.69 -11.18 28.74
N HIS A 76 1.79 -10.68 29.31
CA HIS A 76 1.78 -10.16 30.69
C HIS A 76 1.77 -8.62 30.75
N PRO A 77 1.10 -8.01 31.74
CA PRO A 77 1.10 -6.56 31.97
C PRO A 77 2.50 -5.92 32.03
N ARG A 78 3.50 -6.64 32.57
CA ARG A 78 4.90 -6.19 32.60
C ARG A 78 5.53 -6.14 31.21
N ASP A 79 5.17 -7.07 30.31
CA ASP A 79 5.70 -7.08 28.95
C ASP A 79 5.14 -5.92 28.14
N TRP A 80 3.86 -5.62 28.33
CA TRP A 80 3.22 -4.41 27.80
C TRP A 80 3.93 -3.15 28.32
N LEU A 81 4.15 -3.02 29.63
CA LEU A 81 4.84 -1.84 30.20
C LEU A 81 6.28 -1.70 29.71
N ALA A 82 7.03 -2.81 29.56
CA ALA A 82 8.39 -2.77 29.02
C ALA A 82 8.41 -2.32 27.55
N HIS A 83 7.42 -2.71 26.75
CA HIS A 83 7.38 -2.37 25.32
C HIS A 83 6.79 -0.96 25.06
N TYR A 84 5.75 -0.56 25.78
CA TYR A 84 5.01 0.69 25.54
C TYR A 84 5.30 1.81 26.54
N PHE A 85 5.99 1.57 27.65
CA PHE A 85 6.26 2.61 28.65
C PHE A 85 7.57 2.31 29.42
N VAL A 86 7.52 2.27 30.74
CA VAL A 86 8.56 1.81 31.65
C VAL A 86 7.94 0.95 32.74
N THR A 87 8.72 0.03 33.32
CA THR A 87 8.28 -0.74 34.49
C THR A 87 8.33 0.12 35.76
N PRO A 88 7.57 -0.23 36.82
CA PRO A 88 7.63 0.44 38.12
C PRO A 88 9.05 0.50 38.70
N GLU A 89 9.83 -0.57 38.54
CA GLU A 89 11.21 -0.66 38.98
C GLU A 89 12.11 0.35 38.24
N THR A 90 12.06 0.36 36.90
CA THR A 90 12.82 1.30 36.06
C THR A 90 12.46 2.75 36.35
N LEU A 91 11.16 3.06 36.53
CA LEU A 91 10.72 4.41 36.86
C LEU A 91 11.23 4.87 38.23
N THR A 92 11.27 3.97 39.23
CA THR A 92 11.83 4.27 40.56
C THR A 92 13.32 4.62 40.45
N VAL A 93 14.11 3.82 39.72
CA VAL A 93 15.54 4.10 39.50
C VAL A 93 15.73 5.41 38.73
N ALA A 94 14.92 5.68 37.71
CA ALA A 94 14.98 6.93 36.95
C ALA A 94 14.64 8.18 37.78
N MET A 95 13.71 8.08 38.73
CA MET A 95 13.32 9.19 39.60
C MET A 95 14.41 9.58 40.60
N TYR A 96 15.18 8.60 41.11
CA TYR A 96 16.08 8.80 42.25
C TYR A 96 17.56 8.52 41.95
N LEU A 97 17.89 8.06 40.74
CA LEU A 97 19.22 7.53 40.34
C LEU A 97 19.71 6.41 41.30
N SER A 98 18.74 5.66 41.85
CA SER A 98 18.92 4.69 42.93
C SER A 98 17.68 3.80 43.02
N GLU A 99 17.87 2.52 43.35
CA GLU A 99 16.77 1.55 43.60
C GLU A 99 15.87 1.94 44.79
N ARG A 100 16.34 2.86 45.65
CA ARG A 100 15.63 3.36 46.83
C ARG A 100 15.70 4.89 46.88
N ARG A 101 14.62 5.54 47.33
CA ARG A 101 14.60 6.99 47.54
C ARG A 101 15.72 7.38 48.53
N PRO A 102 16.65 8.28 48.17
CA PRO A 102 17.70 8.72 49.09
C PRO A 102 17.11 9.55 50.23
N VAL A 103 17.75 9.47 51.41
CA VAL A 103 17.35 10.20 52.63
C VAL A 103 17.37 11.72 52.40
N ILE A 104 18.26 12.19 51.53
CA ILE A 104 18.31 13.58 51.06
C ILE A 104 17.97 13.58 49.57
N ALA A 105 16.85 14.21 49.19
CA ALA A 105 16.49 14.38 47.79
C ALA A 105 17.37 15.48 47.17
N THR A 106 18.23 15.12 46.21
CA THR A 106 19.17 16.05 45.56
C THR A 106 18.50 17.01 44.59
N GLY A 107 17.32 16.65 44.04
CA GLY A 107 16.48 17.53 43.22
C GLY A 107 17.06 17.96 41.87
N ARG A 108 18.15 17.32 41.42
CA ARG A 108 19.00 17.74 40.28
C ARG A 108 18.30 17.66 38.94
N HIS A 109 17.97 16.45 38.50
CA HIS A 109 17.13 16.25 37.34
C HIS A 109 15.67 16.16 37.78
N ARG A 110 14.78 16.63 36.91
CA ARG A 110 13.32 16.46 37.07
C ARG A 110 12.67 15.76 35.89
N THR A 111 13.45 15.44 34.86
CA THR A 111 12.93 14.99 33.57
C THR A 111 13.51 13.61 33.22
N LEU A 112 12.63 12.71 32.81
CA LEU A 112 12.94 11.42 32.19
C LEU A 112 12.38 11.45 30.77
N TYR A 113 13.22 11.16 29.79
CA TYR A 113 12.82 10.88 28.42
C TYR A 113 12.74 9.35 28.22
N ILE A 114 11.65 8.88 27.63
CA ILE A 114 11.38 7.45 27.41
C ILE A 114 11.20 7.23 25.90
N ALA A 115 12.16 6.54 25.28
CA ALA A 115 11.98 5.95 23.96
C ALA A 115 11.42 4.53 24.14
N THR A 116 10.15 4.34 23.75
CA THR A 116 9.45 3.06 23.91
C THR A 116 9.86 2.08 22.81
N GLY A 117 9.63 0.78 23.03
CA GLY A 117 9.88 -0.28 22.05
C GLY A 117 9.00 -0.16 20.81
N ASP A 118 7.81 0.46 20.92
CA ASP A 118 6.95 0.81 19.80
C ASP A 118 7.26 2.19 19.18
N GLY A 119 8.38 2.81 19.56
CA GLY A 119 8.95 3.98 18.90
C GLY A 119 8.38 5.34 19.33
N ALA A 120 7.49 5.43 20.31
CA ALA A 120 7.13 6.73 20.89
C ALA A 120 8.34 7.39 21.56
N LEU A 121 8.30 8.71 21.71
CA LEU A 121 9.18 9.45 22.59
C LEU A 121 8.32 10.21 23.59
N LEU A 122 8.45 9.87 24.87
CA LEU A 122 7.70 10.49 25.96
C LEU A 122 8.65 11.33 26.81
N ARG A 123 8.13 12.41 27.38
CA ARG A 123 8.81 13.23 28.38
C ARG A 123 8.00 13.22 29.67
N TYR A 124 8.57 12.70 30.73
CA TYR A 124 7.97 12.70 32.06
C TYR A 124 8.73 13.65 32.99
N VAL A 125 8.02 14.63 33.56
CA VAL A 125 8.55 15.59 34.53
C VAL A 125 8.00 15.25 35.92
N PHE A 126 8.88 14.89 36.84
CA PHE A 126 8.52 14.46 38.20
C PHE A 126 8.03 15.64 39.05
N ASN A 127 6.94 15.45 39.82
CA ASN A 127 6.59 16.37 40.89
C ASN A 127 7.40 16.04 42.16
N SER A 128 8.14 17.02 42.69
CA SER A 128 8.93 16.87 43.92
C SER A 128 8.10 16.60 45.19
N SER A 129 6.78 16.84 45.15
CA SER A 129 5.83 16.50 46.22
C SER A 129 5.12 15.15 46.03
N SER A 130 5.47 14.41 44.97
CA SER A 130 4.88 13.10 44.70
C SER A 130 5.18 12.07 45.80
N LYS A 131 4.15 11.31 46.17
CA LYS A 131 4.24 10.12 47.04
C LYS A 131 4.32 8.80 46.25
N LEU A 132 4.49 8.85 44.92
CA LEU A 132 4.58 7.65 44.08
C LEU A 132 5.69 6.73 44.63
N PHE A 133 5.34 5.46 44.81
CA PHE A 133 6.15 4.37 45.39
C PHE A 133 6.38 4.36 46.92
N TYR A 134 6.21 5.47 47.66
CA TYR A 134 6.56 5.53 49.10
C TYR A 134 5.79 6.57 49.95
N ASP A 135 4.99 6.07 50.90
CA ASP A 135 4.60 6.69 52.19
C ASP A 135 3.78 5.65 53.01
N ASP A 136 3.98 5.54 54.33
CA ASP A 136 3.14 4.70 55.22
C ASP A 136 1.68 5.21 55.30
N SER A 137 1.45 6.47 54.92
CA SER A 137 0.12 7.07 54.73
C SER A 137 -0.43 6.96 53.30
N SER A 138 0.29 6.33 52.37
CA SER A 138 -0.21 6.05 51.02
C SER A 138 -0.60 4.58 50.88
N GLN A 139 -1.64 4.28 50.11
CA GLN A 139 -2.18 2.92 49.98
C GLN A 139 -1.36 2.00 49.07
N THR A 140 -0.22 2.45 48.52
CA THR A 140 0.41 1.76 47.38
C THR A 140 1.94 1.88 47.38
N THR A 141 2.62 0.79 47.74
CA THR A 141 4.09 0.70 47.66
C THR A 141 4.54 0.20 46.28
N LEU A 142 5.83 0.34 45.95
CA LEU A 142 6.43 -0.29 44.76
C LEU A 142 6.16 -1.81 44.72
N GLN A 143 6.22 -2.49 45.85
CA GLN A 143 5.96 -3.94 45.91
C GLN A 143 4.47 -4.25 45.69
N THR A 144 3.57 -3.45 46.27
CA THR A 144 2.11 -3.54 46.02
C THR A 144 1.80 -3.39 44.52
N LEU A 145 2.35 -2.37 43.84
CA LEU A 145 2.16 -2.18 42.40
C LEU A 145 2.67 -3.38 41.59
N LYS A 146 3.83 -3.93 41.96
CA LYS A 146 4.42 -5.09 41.31
C LYS A 146 3.56 -6.35 41.45
N ASP A 147 2.97 -6.56 42.62
CA ASP A 147 2.13 -7.71 42.94
C ASP A 147 0.72 -7.56 42.35
N ASP A 148 0.20 -6.34 42.28
CA ASP A 148 -1.09 -6.01 41.66
C ASP A 148 -1.03 -6.15 40.13
N LEU A 149 0.04 -5.68 39.48
CA LEU A 149 0.31 -5.90 38.05
C LEU A 149 0.55 -7.37 37.72
N ALA A 150 1.24 -8.12 38.59
CA ALA A 150 1.48 -9.55 38.39
C ALA A 150 0.18 -10.37 38.55
N ALA A 151 -0.66 -10.00 39.51
CA ALA A 151 -1.98 -10.60 39.74
C ALA A 151 -3.09 -10.08 38.82
N GLN A 152 -2.77 -9.19 37.86
CA GLN A 152 -3.73 -8.53 36.95
C GLN A 152 -4.86 -7.77 37.67
N ARG A 153 -4.65 -7.35 38.93
CA ARG A 153 -5.56 -6.49 39.70
C ARG A 153 -5.43 -5.01 39.32
N LEU A 154 -4.32 -4.64 38.66
CA LEU A 154 -4.06 -3.34 38.08
C LEU A 154 -3.73 -3.53 36.59
N LEU A 155 -4.35 -2.75 35.69
CA LEU A 155 -3.96 -2.76 34.27
C LEU A 155 -2.76 -1.84 34.03
N PRO A 156 -1.97 -2.07 32.95
CA PRO A 156 -0.89 -1.15 32.56
C PRO A 156 -1.34 0.30 32.36
N SER A 157 -2.56 0.51 31.85
CA SER A 157 -3.19 1.82 31.71
C SER A 157 -3.38 2.52 33.06
N ASP A 158 -3.79 1.79 34.08
CA ASP A 158 -4.07 2.32 35.42
C ASP A 158 -2.76 2.73 36.12
N PHE A 159 -1.69 1.97 35.90
CA PHE A 159 -0.35 2.38 36.31
C PHE A 159 0.09 3.67 35.59
N VAL A 160 -0.12 3.80 34.27
CA VAL A 160 0.14 5.05 33.54
C VAL A 160 -0.66 6.22 34.12
N HIS A 161 -1.94 6.04 34.44
CA HIS A 161 -2.75 7.06 35.10
C HIS A 161 -2.20 7.46 36.47
N THR A 162 -1.73 6.48 37.25
CA THR A 162 -1.07 6.72 38.55
C THR A 162 0.20 7.55 38.39
N VAL A 163 0.98 7.32 37.32
CA VAL A 163 2.18 8.10 37.00
C VAL A 163 1.80 9.52 36.54
N VAL A 164 0.80 9.67 35.68
CA VAL A 164 0.26 10.97 35.21
C VAL A 164 -0.26 11.83 36.37
N ASP A 165 -0.89 11.22 37.37
CA ASP A 165 -1.34 11.94 38.58
C ASP A 165 -0.20 12.39 39.49
N SER A 166 1.02 11.89 39.26
CA SER A 166 2.19 12.10 40.11
C SER A 166 3.26 13.02 39.49
N GLY A 167 3.01 13.57 38.30
CA GLY A 167 3.93 14.45 37.55
C GLY A 167 3.27 15.03 36.30
N GLN A 168 4.06 15.37 35.28
CA GLN A 168 3.57 15.79 33.97
C GLN A 168 4.16 14.86 32.89
N LEU A 169 3.30 14.15 32.15
CA LEU A 169 3.72 13.29 31.04
C LEU A 169 3.28 13.90 29.70
N ASP A 170 4.21 14.13 28.79
CA ASP A 170 3.96 14.63 27.44
C ASP A 170 4.44 13.61 26.39
N VAL A 171 3.65 13.42 25.32
CA VAL A 171 4.05 12.66 24.12
C VAL A 171 4.73 13.62 23.15
N LEU A 172 6.04 13.42 22.91
CA LEU A 172 6.82 14.23 21.96
C LEU A 172 6.82 13.64 20.54
N ARG A 173 6.93 12.31 20.44
CA ARG A 173 6.75 11.54 19.21
C ARG A 173 5.71 10.46 19.45
N THR A 174 4.73 10.34 18.55
CA THR A 174 3.62 9.40 18.68
C THR A 174 3.99 7.97 18.32
N SER A 175 3.09 7.06 18.69
CA SER A 175 3.12 5.65 18.27
C SER A 175 1.69 5.10 18.17
N LEU A 176 1.54 3.82 17.81
CA LEU A 176 0.23 3.13 17.85
C LEU A 176 -0.40 3.16 19.25
N CYS A 177 0.39 2.98 20.31
CA CYS A 177 -0.09 3.10 21.69
C CYS A 177 -0.25 4.58 22.10
N TRP A 178 0.76 5.42 21.83
CA TRP A 178 0.80 6.84 22.18
C TRP A 178 0.38 7.71 21.00
N ASP A 179 -0.89 7.58 20.65
CA ASP A 179 -1.49 8.06 19.41
C ASP A 179 -1.72 9.59 19.31
N ARG A 180 -1.57 10.30 20.43
CA ARG A 180 -1.91 11.72 20.59
C ARG A 180 -0.71 12.52 21.13
N PRO A 181 -0.21 13.53 20.40
CA PRO A 181 0.92 14.34 20.84
C PRO A 181 0.54 15.34 21.94
N GLY A 182 1.52 15.75 22.75
CA GLY A 182 1.38 16.71 23.84
C GLY A 182 0.97 16.08 25.18
N LEU A 183 0.41 16.91 26.07
CA LEU A 183 0.12 16.55 27.45
C LEU A 183 -0.89 15.39 27.58
N VAL A 184 -0.47 14.32 28.25
CA VAL A 184 -1.28 13.16 28.59
C VAL A 184 -2.28 13.54 29.68
N LYS A 185 -3.57 13.49 29.34
CA LYS A 185 -4.68 13.80 30.27
C LYS A 185 -5.09 12.55 31.06
N LYS A 186 -5.83 12.74 32.16
CA LYS A 186 -6.47 11.63 32.90
C LYS A 186 -7.42 10.77 32.05
N THR A 187 -7.97 11.32 30.97
CA THR A 187 -8.80 10.61 29.97
C THR A 187 -7.96 10.04 28.81
N TRP A 188 -6.66 9.82 29.03
CA TRP A 188 -5.84 9.07 28.08
C TRP A 188 -6.28 7.61 28.05
N GLN A 189 -6.08 6.98 26.90
CA GLN A 189 -6.35 5.57 26.64
C GLN A 189 -5.33 5.15 25.57
N PRO A 190 -4.70 3.98 25.69
CA PRO A 190 -3.80 3.51 24.65
C PRO A 190 -4.59 3.21 23.37
N TYR A 191 -3.99 3.42 22.20
CA TYR A 191 -4.58 3.12 20.89
C TYR A 191 -5.93 3.83 20.60
N ALA A 192 -6.20 5.01 21.17
CA ALA A 192 -7.50 5.68 21.05
C ALA A 192 -7.90 6.10 19.61
N ASN A 193 -6.95 6.12 18.68
CA ASN A 193 -7.12 6.37 17.25
C ASN A 193 -6.62 5.20 16.39
N LEU A 194 -6.69 3.97 16.92
CA LEU A 194 -6.36 2.77 16.17
C LEU A 194 -7.20 2.68 14.90
N GLN A 195 -6.55 2.36 13.79
CA GLN A 195 -7.18 2.28 12.47
C GLN A 195 -6.94 0.90 11.88
N ARG A 196 -7.89 0.47 11.04
CA ARG A 196 -7.68 -0.65 10.13
C ARG A 196 -6.52 -0.32 9.19
N ARG A 197 -5.55 -1.24 9.05
CA ARG A 197 -4.49 -1.13 8.04
C ARG A 197 -5.08 -1.15 6.63
N ALA A 198 -4.64 -0.22 5.80
CA ALA A 198 -4.99 -0.18 4.39
C ALA A 198 -4.50 -1.43 3.65
N LEU A 199 -5.33 -1.95 2.75
CA LEU A 199 -4.99 -3.08 1.88
C LEU A 199 -4.91 -2.63 0.42
N GLY A 200 -4.10 -3.34 -0.35
CA GLY A 200 -4.13 -3.28 -1.81
C GLY A 200 -5.36 -3.99 -2.41
N PRO A 201 -5.45 -4.05 -3.75
CA PRO A 201 -6.50 -4.78 -4.45
C PRO A 201 -6.38 -6.31 -4.24
N VAL A 202 -7.38 -7.04 -4.74
CA VAL A 202 -7.47 -8.50 -4.64
C VAL A 202 -6.76 -9.18 -5.82
N PHE A 203 -6.01 -10.24 -5.50
CA PHE A 203 -5.16 -11.00 -6.41
C PHE A 203 -5.49 -12.48 -6.44
N HIS A 204 -5.09 -13.16 -7.52
CA HIS A 204 -5.27 -14.60 -7.66
C HIS A 204 -4.27 -15.40 -6.82
N SER A 205 -3.01 -14.96 -6.73
CA SER A 205 -1.96 -15.60 -5.93
C SER A 205 -1.31 -14.65 -4.91
N ALA A 206 -0.57 -15.22 -3.95
CA ALA A 206 0.25 -14.44 -3.03
C ALA A 206 1.46 -13.78 -3.73
N ASP A 207 1.98 -14.41 -4.79
CA ASP A 207 3.10 -13.89 -5.57
C ASP A 207 2.72 -12.60 -6.31
N ASP A 208 1.51 -12.56 -6.89
CA ASP A 208 0.94 -11.35 -7.52
C ASP A 208 0.81 -10.20 -6.51
N ALA A 209 0.29 -10.49 -5.31
CA ALA A 209 0.13 -9.52 -4.24
C ALA A 209 1.50 -9.00 -3.73
N ALA A 210 2.51 -9.86 -3.67
CA ALA A 210 3.88 -9.49 -3.32
C ALA A 210 4.51 -8.56 -4.37
N VAL A 211 4.38 -8.88 -5.67
CA VAL A 211 4.92 -8.05 -6.76
C VAL A 211 4.20 -6.71 -6.86
N HIS A 212 2.89 -6.67 -6.61
CA HIS A 212 2.18 -5.39 -6.48
C HIS A 212 2.72 -4.58 -5.29
N ALA A 213 2.88 -5.18 -4.11
CA ALA A 213 3.47 -4.48 -2.95
C ALA A 213 4.91 -4.00 -3.21
N ARG A 214 5.71 -4.73 -4.00
CA ARG A 214 7.03 -4.26 -4.50
C ARG A 214 6.92 -3.02 -5.38
N SER A 215 5.91 -2.95 -6.24
CA SER A 215 5.72 -1.85 -7.20
C SER A 215 5.28 -0.53 -6.56
N LEU A 216 4.73 -0.58 -5.34
CA LEU A 216 4.40 0.60 -4.54
C LEU A 216 5.62 1.26 -3.88
N LEU A 217 6.78 0.58 -3.89
CA LEU A 217 8.03 1.10 -3.34
C LEU A 217 8.95 1.59 -4.47
N PRO A 218 9.73 2.67 -4.25
CA PRO A 218 10.75 3.10 -5.19
C PRO A 218 11.80 2.00 -5.45
N GLN A 219 12.61 2.16 -6.50
CA GLN A 219 13.60 1.16 -6.87
C GLN A 219 14.62 0.95 -5.75
N SER A 220 15.15 2.03 -5.18
CA SER A 220 15.94 2.06 -3.95
C SER A 220 15.15 2.71 -2.80
N THR A 221 15.28 2.16 -1.59
CA THR A 221 14.74 2.76 -0.36
C THR A 221 15.87 3.09 0.60
N ASP A 222 15.80 4.26 1.23
CA ASP A 222 16.61 4.67 2.39
C ASP A 222 16.15 3.96 3.68
N LYS A 223 14.88 3.54 3.71
CA LYS A 223 14.19 2.92 4.84
C LYS A 223 13.80 1.48 4.57
N LEU A 224 13.60 0.72 5.66
CA LEU A 224 13.11 -0.65 5.61
C LEU A 224 11.58 -0.64 5.58
N TYR A 225 10.96 -1.22 4.55
CA TYR A 225 9.51 -1.36 4.47
C TYR A 225 9.10 -2.82 4.67
N GLY A 226 7.92 -3.05 5.23
CA GLY A 226 7.39 -4.38 5.50
C GLY A 226 5.87 -4.44 5.44
N GLY A 227 5.36 -5.66 5.52
CA GLY A 227 3.93 -5.92 5.60
C GLY A 227 3.59 -7.40 5.52
N VAL A 228 2.30 -7.70 5.41
CA VAL A 228 1.77 -9.08 5.38
C VAL A 228 0.86 -9.31 4.18
N ILE A 229 0.82 -10.55 3.71
CA ILE A 229 -0.14 -11.03 2.72
C ILE A 229 -1.19 -11.86 3.45
N LEU A 230 -2.45 -11.52 3.21
CA LEU A 230 -3.61 -12.19 3.75
C LEU A 230 -4.25 -13.05 2.68
N LYS A 231 -4.71 -14.25 3.07
CA LYS A 231 -5.61 -15.08 2.26
C LYS A 231 -7.04 -14.91 2.78
N ARG A 232 -7.94 -14.59 1.85
CA ARG A 232 -9.40 -14.46 2.04
C ARG A 232 -10.08 -15.83 2.15
N SER A 233 -11.30 -15.86 2.67
CA SER A 233 -12.20 -17.02 2.69
C SER A 233 -12.49 -17.58 1.30
N ASP A 234 -12.62 -16.73 0.28
CA ASP A 234 -12.83 -17.13 -1.12
C ASP A 234 -11.54 -17.63 -1.82
N GLY A 235 -10.45 -17.78 -1.07
CA GLY A 235 -9.20 -18.36 -1.54
C GLY A 235 -8.26 -17.38 -2.25
N LEU A 236 -8.71 -16.13 -2.47
CA LEU A 236 -7.94 -15.04 -3.07
C LEU A 236 -7.01 -14.37 -2.05
N TYR A 237 -6.13 -13.48 -2.52
CA TYR A 237 -5.10 -12.85 -1.70
C TYR A 237 -5.16 -11.32 -1.75
N VAL A 238 -4.77 -10.68 -0.66
CA VAL A 238 -4.61 -9.22 -0.54
C VAL A 238 -3.34 -8.93 0.27
N ALA A 239 -2.56 -7.93 -0.14
CA ALA A 239 -1.45 -7.43 0.66
C ALA A 239 -1.89 -6.21 1.48
N THR A 240 -1.28 -6.01 2.66
CA THR A 240 -1.24 -4.67 3.27
C THR A 240 -0.53 -3.68 2.34
N LEU A 241 -0.73 -2.38 2.53
CA LEU A 241 0.21 -1.41 1.97
C LEU A 241 1.56 -1.52 2.71
N PRO A 242 2.72 -1.32 2.04
CA PRO A 242 4.02 -1.28 2.72
C PRO A 242 4.07 -0.14 3.73
N ILE A 243 4.47 -0.46 4.97
CA ILE A 243 4.79 0.52 6.02
C ILE A 243 6.27 0.41 6.37
N GLU A 244 6.90 1.48 6.86
CA GLU A 244 8.27 1.34 7.40
C GLU A 244 8.25 0.48 8.67
N VAL A 245 9.27 -0.36 8.80
CA VAL A 245 9.47 -1.33 9.88
C VAL A 245 10.85 -1.12 10.50
N THR A 246 10.93 -1.29 11.82
CA THR A 246 12.14 -1.08 12.61
C THR A 246 13.31 -1.99 12.23
N ARG A 247 13.02 -3.15 11.61
CA ARG A 247 14.01 -4.17 11.23
C ARG A 247 13.47 -5.12 10.17
N GLU A 248 14.35 -5.79 9.44
CA GLU A 248 13.98 -6.75 8.39
C GLU A 248 13.19 -7.96 8.93
N ASN A 249 13.50 -8.42 10.14
CA ASN A 249 12.77 -9.49 10.84
C ASN A 249 11.79 -8.90 11.87
N PHE A 250 10.92 -7.99 11.43
CA PHE A 250 9.81 -7.44 12.20
C PHE A 250 8.80 -8.52 12.59
N ASP A 251 8.07 -8.38 13.70
CA ASP A 251 6.94 -9.29 13.97
C ASP A 251 5.66 -8.84 13.26
N SER A 252 4.78 -9.79 12.95
CA SER A 252 3.46 -9.51 12.39
C SER A 252 2.62 -8.51 13.20
N SER A 253 2.85 -8.37 14.51
CA SER A 253 2.19 -7.38 15.36
C SER A 253 2.58 -5.92 15.05
N GLU A 254 3.79 -5.69 14.50
CA GLU A 254 4.22 -4.37 14.02
C GLU A 254 3.38 -3.91 12.82
N ILE A 255 2.98 -4.86 11.98
CA ILE A 255 2.08 -4.62 10.85
C ILE A 255 0.61 -4.61 11.31
N ILE A 256 0.15 -5.62 12.05
CA ILE A 256 -1.23 -5.77 12.49
C ILE A 256 -1.22 -6.06 14.00
N ALA A 257 -1.36 -4.99 14.79
CA ALA A 257 -1.38 -5.05 16.24
C ALA A 257 -2.51 -5.97 16.77
N ASP A 258 -2.27 -6.63 17.91
CA ASP A 258 -3.26 -7.53 18.51
C ASP A 258 -4.52 -6.77 18.95
N GLU A 259 -4.37 -5.50 19.35
CA GLU A 259 -5.47 -4.58 19.64
C GLU A 259 -6.33 -4.30 18.41
N THR A 260 -5.75 -4.35 17.19
CA THR A 260 -6.52 -4.21 15.94
C THR A 260 -7.44 -5.41 15.74
N ARG A 261 -7.01 -6.60 16.19
CA ARG A 261 -7.83 -7.83 16.17
C ARG A 261 -8.90 -7.77 17.26
N ALA A 262 -8.53 -7.37 18.47
CA ALA A 262 -9.45 -7.25 19.61
C ALA A 262 -10.56 -6.21 19.38
N ALA A 263 -10.25 -5.10 18.70
CA ALA A 263 -11.21 -4.05 18.33
C ALA A 263 -12.09 -4.39 17.11
N GLY A 264 -11.96 -5.56 16.50
CA GLY A 264 -12.69 -5.92 15.27
C GLY A 264 -12.25 -5.16 14.01
N LEU A 265 -11.14 -4.41 14.08
CA LEU A 265 -10.58 -3.64 12.95
C LEU A 265 -9.72 -4.50 12.01
N PHE A 266 -9.37 -5.73 12.42
CA PHE A 266 -8.75 -6.71 11.55
C PHE A 266 -9.75 -7.17 10.48
N THR A 267 -9.26 -7.37 9.27
CA THR A 267 -10.11 -7.73 8.13
C THR A 267 -10.77 -9.10 8.37
N GLU A 268 -12.10 -9.10 8.44
CA GLU A 268 -12.89 -10.32 8.62
C GLU A 268 -12.57 -11.38 7.56
N ASN A 269 -12.64 -12.65 7.97
CA ASN A 269 -12.46 -13.82 7.10
C ASN A 269 -11.10 -13.90 6.37
N CYS A 270 -10.09 -13.15 6.82
CA CYS A 270 -8.72 -13.20 6.32
C CYS A 270 -7.77 -13.90 7.30
N ARG A 271 -6.73 -14.56 6.78
CA ARG A 271 -5.62 -15.10 7.57
C ARG A 271 -4.26 -14.70 7.00
N ILE A 272 -3.28 -14.41 7.85
CA ILE A 272 -1.90 -14.16 7.39
C ILE A 272 -1.33 -15.45 6.79
N VAL A 273 -0.77 -15.35 5.59
CA VAL A 273 -0.07 -16.44 4.88
C VAL A 273 1.40 -16.13 4.62
N ALA A 274 1.78 -14.86 4.54
CA ALA A 274 3.14 -14.45 4.26
C ALA A 274 3.50 -13.10 4.90
N ARG A 275 4.80 -12.85 5.06
CA ARG A 275 5.39 -11.53 5.31
C ARG A 275 6.19 -11.09 4.07
N TYR A 276 6.21 -9.80 3.76
CA TYR A 276 7.14 -9.22 2.78
C TYR A 276 7.99 -8.12 3.42
N ARG A 277 9.19 -7.89 2.89
CA ARG A 277 10.09 -6.81 3.33
C ARG A 277 10.93 -6.25 2.19
N SER A 278 11.28 -4.96 2.25
CA SER A 278 12.39 -4.39 1.51
C SER A 278 13.68 -4.45 2.32
N ARG A 279 14.80 -4.22 1.64
CA ARG A 279 16.10 -4.02 2.27
C ARG A 279 16.73 -2.73 1.75
N VAL A 280 17.28 -1.95 2.67
CA VAL A 280 18.08 -0.76 2.37
C VAL A 280 19.44 -1.18 1.79
N PRO A 281 19.86 -0.65 0.62
CA PRO A 281 21.21 -0.82 0.13
C PRO A 281 22.21 -0.21 1.13
N ARG A 282 23.20 -0.99 1.58
CA ARG A 282 24.20 -0.51 2.55
C ARG A 282 25.58 -1.07 2.28
N GLU A 283 26.58 -0.28 2.64
CA GLU A 283 27.96 -0.75 2.73
C GLU A 283 28.11 -1.76 3.88
N LEU A 284 28.84 -2.85 3.61
CA LEU A 284 29.16 -3.89 4.60
C LEU A 284 30.63 -3.79 4.96
N SER A 285 30.92 -3.51 6.23
CA SER A 285 32.27 -3.50 6.82
C SER A 285 32.75 -4.91 7.19
N VAL A 286 32.58 -5.87 6.27
CA VAL A 286 32.93 -7.29 6.44
C VAL A 286 33.88 -7.70 5.31
N ALA A 287 34.81 -8.62 5.59
CA ALA A 287 35.83 -9.11 4.65
C ALA A 287 35.25 -10.06 3.59
N PHE A 288 34.30 -9.58 2.79
CA PHE A 288 33.70 -10.31 1.67
C PHE A 288 34.40 -9.99 0.34
N SER A 289 34.38 -10.95 -0.58
CA SER A 289 34.62 -10.64 -1.99
C SER A 289 33.52 -9.71 -2.52
N ALA A 290 33.79 -8.98 -3.61
CA ALA A 290 32.79 -8.09 -4.21
C ALA A 290 31.50 -8.83 -4.61
N ILE A 291 31.63 -10.09 -5.04
CA ILE A 291 30.50 -10.96 -5.40
C ILE A 291 29.77 -11.42 -4.14
N ASP A 292 30.47 -11.96 -3.13
CA ASP A 292 29.83 -12.43 -1.88
C ASP A 292 29.06 -11.31 -1.16
N LYS A 293 29.59 -10.07 -1.24
CA LYS A 293 28.92 -8.87 -0.73
C LYS A 293 27.60 -8.60 -1.45
N GLN A 294 27.56 -8.70 -2.78
CA GLN A 294 26.33 -8.55 -3.56
C GLN A 294 25.33 -9.69 -3.30
N ILE A 295 25.80 -10.93 -3.15
CA ILE A 295 24.95 -12.08 -2.78
C ILE A 295 24.32 -11.83 -1.40
N TYR A 296 25.14 -11.51 -0.39
CA TYR A 296 24.66 -11.27 0.98
C TYR A 296 23.64 -10.14 1.04
N LEU A 297 23.86 -9.05 0.30
CA LEU A 297 22.93 -7.91 0.24
C LEU A 297 21.60 -8.25 -0.44
N ASN A 298 21.52 -9.27 -1.30
CA ASN A 298 20.30 -9.64 -2.01
C ASN A 298 19.68 -10.99 -1.57
N MET A 299 20.15 -11.61 -0.48
CA MET A 299 19.55 -12.82 0.11
C MET A 299 18.76 -12.53 1.40
N LEU A 300 17.74 -13.32 1.72
CA LEU A 300 17.00 -13.21 3.00
C LEU A 300 17.95 -13.27 4.20
N SER A 301 17.77 -12.37 5.17
CA SER A 301 18.61 -12.34 6.38
C SER A 301 18.49 -13.61 7.22
N VAL A 302 19.60 -14.01 7.83
CA VAL A 302 19.67 -15.18 8.73
C VAL A 302 18.64 -15.08 9.85
N ASP A 303 18.41 -13.89 10.42
CA ASP A 303 17.39 -13.67 11.46
C ASP A 303 15.98 -14.02 10.98
N THR A 304 15.63 -13.54 9.79
CA THR A 304 14.32 -13.78 9.17
C THR A 304 14.09 -15.27 8.96
N LEU A 305 15.08 -15.95 8.40
CA LEU A 305 15.01 -17.37 8.09
C LEU A 305 14.97 -18.22 9.36
N TYR A 306 15.87 -17.97 10.32
CA TYR A 306 15.90 -18.65 11.62
C TYR A 306 14.57 -18.48 12.38
N SER A 307 13.98 -17.29 12.34
CA SER A 307 12.67 -17.02 12.95
C SER A 307 11.54 -17.74 12.22
N ALA A 308 11.60 -17.85 10.89
CA ALA A 308 10.63 -18.59 10.09
C ALA A 308 10.67 -20.11 10.38
N PHE A 309 11.84 -20.67 10.67
CA PHE A 309 12.01 -22.07 11.10
C PHE A 309 11.59 -22.35 12.54
N THR A 310 11.79 -21.40 13.45
CA THR A 310 11.54 -21.59 14.90
C THR A 310 10.13 -21.19 15.34
N ARG A 311 9.44 -20.33 14.58
CA ARG A 311 8.05 -19.94 14.83
C ARG A 311 7.10 -21.14 14.71
N LYS A 312 6.45 -21.50 15.81
CA LYS A 312 5.35 -22.48 15.88
C LYS A 312 4.06 -21.77 16.32
N PRO A 313 2.86 -22.19 15.86
CA PRO A 313 2.57 -23.36 15.03
C PRO A 313 2.40 -23.05 13.53
N VAL A 314 2.48 -21.79 13.09
CA VAL A 314 2.13 -21.40 11.71
C VAL A 314 3.38 -21.11 10.87
N VAL A 315 3.54 -21.88 9.79
CA VAL A 315 4.50 -21.59 8.72
C VAL A 315 3.93 -20.49 7.82
N TRP A 316 4.70 -19.44 7.61
CA TRP A 316 4.43 -18.37 6.65
C TRP A 316 5.50 -18.34 5.58
N ASP A 317 5.13 -17.85 4.40
CA ASP A 317 6.10 -17.53 3.36
C ASP A 317 6.80 -16.21 3.69
N GLU A 318 8.09 -16.13 3.41
CA GLU A 318 8.92 -14.97 3.65
C GLU A 318 9.40 -14.40 2.31
N TYR A 319 8.83 -13.27 1.91
CA TYR A 319 9.23 -12.54 0.70
C TYR A 319 10.29 -11.47 1.00
N LEU A 320 11.33 -11.40 0.16
CA LEU A 320 12.30 -10.31 0.10
C LEU A 320 12.16 -9.55 -1.22
N PHE A 321 11.99 -8.24 -1.11
CA PHE A 321 12.20 -7.26 -2.17
C PHE A 321 13.67 -6.86 -2.14
N ALA A 322 14.46 -7.45 -3.02
CA ALA A 322 15.90 -7.27 -3.05
C ALA A 322 16.29 -5.91 -3.68
N PRO A 323 17.40 -5.29 -3.22
CA PRO A 323 17.94 -4.06 -3.79
C PRO A 323 18.20 -4.09 -5.30
N ASP A 324 18.53 -5.25 -5.86
CA ASP A 324 18.74 -5.48 -7.30
C ASP A 324 17.44 -5.55 -8.13
N GLY A 325 16.27 -5.43 -7.50
CA GLY A 325 14.95 -5.51 -8.12
C GLY A 325 14.30 -6.89 -8.06
N ALA A 326 15.01 -7.95 -7.64
CA ALA A 326 14.42 -9.27 -7.52
C ALA A 326 13.34 -9.32 -6.42
N THR A 327 12.36 -10.21 -6.61
CA THR A 327 11.43 -10.62 -5.55
C THR A 327 11.62 -12.10 -5.30
N ILE A 328 12.07 -12.45 -4.11
CA ILE A 328 12.43 -13.81 -3.71
C ILE A 328 11.43 -14.27 -2.66
N ARG A 329 10.89 -15.47 -2.82
CA ARG A 329 9.99 -16.13 -1.87
C ARG A 329 10.71 -17.31 -1.23
N TYR A 330 10.58 -17.45 0.08
CA TYR A 330 11.01 -18.62 0.81
C TYR A 330 9.92 -19.17 1.72
N GLN A 331 9.58 -20.45 1.57
CA GLN A 331 8.78 -21.19 2.54
C GLN A 331 9.72 -22.11 3.34
N PRO A 332 9.81 -21.97 4.68
CA PRO A 332 10.70 -22.78 5.50
C PRO A 332 10.23 -24.24 5.54
N GLY A 333 11.20 -25.15 5.43
CA GLY A 333 10.96 -26.58 5.63
C GLY A 333 11.19 -27.00 7.08
N LEU A 334 11.68 -28.23 7.27
CA LEU A 334 12.02 -28.75 8.59
C LEU A 334 13.40 -28.26 9.04
N TRP A 335 13.45 -27.57 10.17
CA TRP A 335 14.68 -27.02 10.75
C TRP A 335 15.76 -28.08 11.00
N GLU A 336 15.37 -29.29 11.42
CA GLU A 336 16.27 -30.43 11.61
C GLU A 336 16.99 -30.84 10.32
N ARG A 337 16.33 -30.72 9.15
CA ARG A 337 16.97 -31.00 7.86
C ARG A 337 17.99 -29.94 7.49
N LEU A 338 17.69 -28.66 7.74
CA LEU A 338 18.66 -27.59 7.52
C LEU A 338 19.85 -27.70 8.48
N ARG A 339 19.65 -28.00 9.76
CA ARG A 339 20.78 -28.25 10.69
C ARG A 339 21.69 -29.38 10.18
N ALA A 340 21.11 -30.49 9.73
CA ALA A 340 21.88 -31.62 9.20
C ALA A 340 22.68 -31.23 7.95
N ASP A 341 22.06 -30.52 7.02
CA ASP A 341 22.70 -30.10 5.77
C ASP A 341 23.82 -29.06 5.99
N LEU A 342 23.59 -28.08 6.87
CA LEU A 342 24.63 -27.14 7.32
C LEU A 342 25.76 -27.86 8.05
N SER A 343 25.47 -28.90 8.84
CA SER A 343 26.53 -29.65 9.53
C SER A 343 27.49 -30.32 8.54
N ILE A 344 26.99 -30.80 7.38
CA ILE A 344 27.81 -31.36 6.30
C ILE A 344 28.68 -30.26 5.67
N ALA A 345 28.08 -29.11 5.31
CA ALA A 345 28.82 -27.98 4.76
C ALA A 345 29.93 -27.47 5.71
N LEU A 346 29.65 -27.45 7.01
CA LEU A 346 30.56 -26.96 8.04
C LEU A 346 31.61 -28.00 8.48
N THR A 347 31.37 -29.31 8.32
CA THR A 347 32.41 -30.33 8.55
C THR A 347 33.60 -30.22 7.61
N ALA A 348 33.42 -29.66 6.41
CA ALA A 348 34.54 -29.35 5.51
C ALA A 348 35.51 -28.29 6.09
N SER A 349 35.04 -27.51 7.07
CA SER A 349 35.79 -26.43 7.74
C SER A 349 36.37 -26.84 9.11
N ASN A 350 36.34 -28.13 9.48
CA ASN A 350 36.87 -28.68 10.74
C ASN A 350 36.29 -28.06 12.05
N SER A 351 35.07 -27.49 12.05
CA SER A 351 34.41 -27.06 13.30
C SER A 351 32.89 -27.31 13.31
N LEU A 352 32.43 -28.16 14.24
CA LEU A 352 31.02 -28.37 14.55
C LEU A 352 30.68 -27.74 15.91
N PRO A 353 29.76 -26.76 15.98
CA PRO A 353 29.28 -26.20 17.23
C PRO A 353 28.17 -27.09 17.82
N ALA A 354 28.05 -27.12 19.16
CA ALA A 354 27.02 -27.91 19.85
C ALA A 354 25.58 -27.42 19.58
N SER A 355 25.41 -26.16 19.17
CA SER A 355 24.14 -25.56 18.76
C SER A 355 24.33 -24.68 17.52
N LEU A 356 23.58 -24.97 16.46
CA LEU A 356 23.37 -24.06 15.34
C LEU A 356 22.20 -23.13 15.67
N ASP A 357 22.50 -21.88 16.00
CA ASP A 357 21.54 -20.78 16.14
C ASP A 357 21.79 -19.67 15.10
N GLY A 358 20.91 -18.66 15.06
CA GLY A 358 20.99 -17.59 14.07
C GLY A 358 22.25 -16.72 14.17
N GLU A 359 22.76 -16.46 15.39
CA GLU A 359 23.98 -15.67 15.58
C GLU A 359 25.23 -16.47 15.19
N THR A 360 25.30 -17.77 15.51
CA THR A 360 26.38 -18.67 15.08
C THR A 360 26.47 -18.75 13.56
N ILE A 361 25.33 -18.85 12.86
CA ILE A 361 25.29 -18.85 11.39
C ILE A 361 25.78 -17.51 10.82
N LYS A 362 25.38 -16.36 11.39
CA LYS A 362 25.90 -15.05 10.98
C LYS A 362 27.41 -14.92 11.21
N GLN A 363 27.91 -15.35 12.37
CA GLN A 363 29.33 -15.26 12.70
C GLN A 363 30.17 -16.07 11.71
N ARG A 364 29.71 -17.28 11.34
CA ARG A 364 30.35 -18.12 10.31
C ARG A 364 30.29 -17.54 8.90
N LEU A 365 29.21 -16.84 8.56
CA LEU A 365 29.15 -16.05 7.33
C LEU A 365 30.20 -14.93 7.37
N TYR A 366 30.25 -14.14 8.45
CA TYR A 366 31.17 -13.01 8.58
C TYR A 366 32.66 -13.40 8.72
N SER A 367 32.97 -14.58 9.29
CA SER A 367 34.34 -15.12 9.33
C SER A 367 34.77 -15.79 8.01
N GLY A 368 33.83 -16.06 7.11
CA GLY A 368 34.07 -16.78 5.85
C GLY A 368 34.11 -18.32 6.00
N GLU A 369 33.85 -18.87 7.18
CA GLU A 369 33.70 -20.32 7.43
C GLU A 369 32.52 -20.95 6.68
N LEU A 370 31.50 -20.14 6.37
CA LEU A 370 30.34 -20.49 5.56
C LEU A 370 30.17 -19.43 4.46
N LYS A 371 30.07 -19.82 3.19
CA LYS A 371 29.83 -18.84 2.12
C LYS A 371 28.34 -18.54 1.95
N PRO A 372 27.96 -17.33 1.50
CA PRO A 372 26.58 -16.99 1.19
C PRO A 372 25.92 -17.94 0.17
N ILE A 373 26.67 -18.47 -0.80
CA ILE A 373 26.16 -19.44 -1.78
C ILE A 373 25.82 -20.80 -1.14
N ASP A 374 26.68 -21.31 -0.25
CA ASP A 374 26.45 -22.60 0.44
C ASP A 374 25.23 -22.50 1.38
N TRP A 375 25.02 -21.32 1.98
CA TRP A 375 23.81 -21.00 2.74
C TRP A 375 22.55 -21.04 1.84
N ILE A 376 22.57 -20.38 0.69
CA ILE A 376 21.43 -20.37 -0.26
C ILE A 376 21.12 -21.77 -0.80
N ASP A 377 22.13 -22.55 -1.19
CA ASP A 377 21.96 -23.94 -1.67
C ASP A 377 21.42 -24.86 -0.55
N SER A 378 21.74 -24.59 0.72
CA SER A 378 21.17 -25.34 1.85
C SER A 378 19.68 -24.98 2.09
N LEU A 379 19.30 -23.71 1.94
CA LEU A 379 17.89 -23.29 1.99
C LEU A 379 17.07 -23.89 0.84
N ALA A 380 17.62 -23.88 -0.38
CA ALA A 380 17.00 -24.42 -1.59
C ALA A 380 16.72 -25.94 -1.50
N ARG A 381 17.60 -26.69 -0.83
CA ARG A 381 17.45 -28.14 -0.62
C ARG A 381 16.48 -28.51 0.51
N THR A 382 16.25 -27.63 1.46
CA THR A 382 15.56 -27.95 2.72
C THR A 382 14.18 -27.32 2.88
N GLY A 383 13.92 -26.20 2.22
CA GLY A 383 12.62 -25.54 2.08
C GLY A 383 12.23 -25.34 0.61
N TYR A 384 11.33 -24.40 0.34
CA TYR A 384 10.96 -24.01 -1.02
C TYR A 384 11.42 -22.58 -1.30
N LEU A 385 12.48 -22.45 -2.11
CA LEU A 385 13.04 -21.17 -2.55
C LEU A 385 12.63 -20.90 -4.00
N GLN A 386 12.08 -19.71 -4.27
CA GLN A 386 11.60 -19.32 -5.60
C GLN A 386 11.99 -17.87 -5.90
N VAL A 387 12.50 -17.64 -7.11
CA VAL A 387 12.59 -16.31 -7.71
C VAL A 387 11.24 -16.01 -8.37
N VAL A 388 10.51 -15.02 -7.85
CA VAL A 388 9.20 -14.57 -8.37
C VAL A 388 9.38 -13.48 -9.41
N THR A 389 10.29 -12.53 -9.13
CA THR A 389 10.76 -11.53 -10.10
C THR A 389 12.27 -11.62 -10.18
N GLY A 390 12.80 -11.70 -11.39
CA GLY A 390 14.23 -11.89 -11.63
C GLY A 390 15.06 -10.61 -11.56
N SER A 391 16.38 -10.79 -11.49
CA SER A 391 17.41 -9.75 -11.59
C SER A 391 18.64 -10.34 -12.29
N ASP A 392 19.64 -9.52 -12.59
CA ASP A 392 20.92 -10.00 -13.16
C ASP A 392 21.66 -10.97 -12.22
N LEU A 393 21.50 -10.81 -10.90
CA LEU A 393 22.12 -11.66 -9.88
C LEU A 393 21.36 -12.97 -9.70
N TRP A 394 20.03 -12.91 -9.54
CA TRP A 394 19.18 -14.08 -9.27
C TRP A 394 18.74 -14.84 -10.53
N GLY A 395 18.82 -14.22 -11.70
CA GLY A 395 18.37 -14.77 -12.99
C GLY A 395 16.84 -14.77 -13.15
N LEU A 396 16.35 -15.51 -14.15
CA LEU A 396 14.93 -15.57 -14.50
C LEU A 396 14.05 -16.20 -13.38
N PRO A 397 12.75 -15.84 -13.29
CA PRO A 397 11.79 -16.45 -12.37
C PRO A 397 11.73 -17.98 -12.49
N ARG A 398 12.07 -18.67 -11.39
CA ARG A 398 12.11 -20.13 -11.28
C ARG A 398 12.11 -20.60 -9.83
N GLN A 399 11.67 -21.83 -9.59
CA GLN A 399 12.01 -22.53 -8.36
C GLN A 399 13.53 -22.80 -8.35
N VAL A 400 14.18 -22.52 -7.24
CA VAL A 400 15.62 -22.68 -7.05
C VAL A 400 15.88 -24.01 -6.35
N SER A 401 16.55 -24.94 -7.03
CA SER A 401 17.04 -26.21 -6.47
C SER A 401 18.55 -26.18 -6.21
N ARG A 402 19.29 -25.44 -7.04
CA ARG A 402 20.69 -25.05 -6.89
C ARG A 402 20.83 -23.65 -7.47
N TRP A 403 21.59 -22.78 -6.83
CA TRP A 403 21.75 -21.39 -7.22
C TRP A 403 23.18 -21.07 -7.65
N VAL A 404 23.31 -20.20 -8.65
CA VAL A 404 24.58 -19.67 -9.14
C VAL A 404 24.40 -18.16 -9.38
N PRO A 405 25.22 -17.29 -8.77
CA PRO A 405 25.15 -15.86 -8.98
C PRO A 405 25.51 -15.53 -10.44
N PHE A 406 24.79 -14.59 -11.05
CA PHE A 406 25.01 -14.18 -12.45
C PHE A 406 25.00 -15.35 -13.45
N SER A 407 24.19 -16.38 -13.16
CA SER A 407 24.10 -17.60 -13.97
C SER A 407 23.94 -17.28 -15.46
N ALA A 408 24.74 -17.93 -16.31
CA ALA A 408 24.70 -17.79 -17.76
C ALA A 408 23.42 -18.33 -18.42
N ASP A 409 22.37 -18.64 -17.64
CA ASP A 409 20.97 -18.60 -18.07
C ASP A 409 20.61 -17.26 -18.78
N LEU A 410 21.38 -16.19 -18.50
CA LEU A 410 21.34 -14.89 -19.19
C LEU A 410 21.95 -14.88 -20.60
N GLN A 411 22.64 -15.96 -21.03
CA GLN A 411 23.10 -16.18 -22.41
C GLN A 411 22.46 -17.44 -23.02
N ILE A 412 21.14 -17.59 -22.89
CA ILE A 412 20.42 -18.54 -23.72
C ILE A 412 20.49 -18.09 -25.19
N VAL A 413 21.35 -18.77 -25.97
CA VAL A 413 21.55 -18.61 -27.43
C VAL A 413 20.34 -19.10 -28.26
N THR A 414 19.20 -19.40 -27.61
CA THR A 414 17.93 -19.70 -28.30
C THR A 414 16.95 -18.54 -28.16
N ASP A 415 16.46 -18.03 -29.29
CA ASP A 415 15.44 -16.96 -29.44
C ASP A 415 14.05 -17.26 -28.81
N TYR A 416 13.96 -18.19 -27.84
CA TYR A 416 12.72 -18.70 -27.28
C TYR A 416 12.91 -19.25 -25.85
N SER A 417 12.43 -18.53 -24.84
CA SER A 417 12.37 -19.00 -23.44
C SER A 417 10.96 -19.41 -23.02
N LYS A 418 10.80 -20.61 -22.44
CA LYS A 418 9.53 -21.07 -21.82
C LYS A 418 9.43 -20.60 -20.38
N ALA A 419 8.21 -20.48 -19.87
CA ALA A 419 7.94 -20.21 -18.46
C ALA A 419 8.32 -21.43 -17.60
N ALA A 420 9.17 -21.20 -16.59
CA ALA A 420 9.59 -22.22 -15.62
C ALA A 420 8.73 -22.22 -14.33
N THR A 421 7.84 -21.23 -14.18
CA THR A 421 6.89 -21.07 -13.07
C THR A 421 5.60 -20.42 -13.59
N ALA A 422 4.57 -20.33 -12.76
CA ALA A 422 3.37 -19.54 -13.07
C ALA A 422 3.72 -18.06 -13.32
N ALA A 423 3.07 -17.43 -14.31
CA ALA A 423 3.21 -16.00 -14.56
C ALA A 423 2.60 -15.17 -13.42
N VAL A 424 3.34 -14.15 -13.02
CA VAL A 424 2.80 -13.05 -12.21
C VAL A 424 1.75 -12.30 -13.02
N CYS A 425 0.64 -11.98 -12.36
CA CYS A 425 -0.53 -11.33 -12.91
C CYS A 425 -0.88 -10.04 -12.15
N GLY A 426 -1.66 -9.17 -12.79
CA GLY A 426 -2.25 -8.00 -12.16
C GLY A 426 -3.41 -8.34 -11.22
N PRO A 427 -4.02 -7.33 -10.58
CA PRO A 427 -5.18 -7.51 -9.72
C PRO A 427 -6.42 -7.94 -10.53
N LEU A 428 -7.46 -8.34 -9.79
CA LEU A 428 -8.74 -8.77 -10.35
C LEU A 428 -9.65 -7.59 -10.70
N TYR A 429 -10.34 -7.68 -11.84
CA TYR A 429 -11.25 -6.66 -12.38
C TYR A 429 -12.61 -7.26 -12.76
N LEU A 430 -13.67 -6.45 -12.80
CA LEU A 430 -14.98 -6.84 -13.35
C LEU A 430 -15.11 -6.56 -14.86
N GLN A 431 -14.13 -5.88 -15.47
CA GLN A 431 -14.13 -5.48 -16.87
C GLN A 431 -12.81 -5.87 -17.54
N ALA A 432 -12.87 -6.54 -18.70
CA ALA A 432 -11.68 -6.82 -19.52
C ALA A 432 -10.96 -5.54 -19.94
N ASP A 433 -11.70 -4.50 -20.31
CA ASP A 433 -11.15 -3.19 -20.69
C ASP A 433 -10.39 -2.53 -19.51
N ALA A 434 -10.76 -2.79 -18.25
CA ALA A 434 -10.04 -2.29 -17.08
C ALA A 434 -8.74 -3.07 -16.81
N ALA A 435 -8.78 -4.41 -16.96
CA ALA A 435 -7.57 -5.23 -16.92
C ALA A 435 -6.57 -4.87 -18.04
N ALA A 436 -7.07 -4.50 -19.22
CA ALA A 436 -6.28 -3.97 -20.33
C ALA A 436 -5.67 -2.59 -20.01
N ARG A 437 -6.45 -1.71 -19.37
CA ARG A 437 -5.99 -0.37 -18.93
C ARG A 437 -4.87 -0.47 -17.92
N TYR A 438 -4.98 -1.38 -16.95
CA TYR A 438 -3.91 -1.67 -15.98
C TYR A 438 -2.58 -2.02 -16.66
N VAL A 439 -2.57 -3.01 -17.57
CA VAL A 439 -1.32 -3.40 -18.28
C VAL A 439 -0.86 -2.38 -19.32
N HIS A 440 -1.71 -1.42 -19.71
CA HIS A 440 -1.33 -0.27 -20.53
C HIS A 440 -0.57 0.78 -19.68
N GLU A 441 -1.08 1.11 -18.50
CA GLU A 441 -0.52 2.11 -17.58
C GLU A 441 0.80 1.68 -16.90
N LEU A 442 1.13 0.37 -16.89
CA LEU A 442 2.39 -0.12 -16.32
C LEU A 442 3.64 0.55 -16.92
N ALA A 443 4.51 1.03 -16.03
CA ALA A 443 5.82 1.64 -16.31
C ALA A 443 6.87 0.58 -16.73
N VAL A 444 6.66 -0.04 -17.89
CA VAL A 444 7.56 -1.03 -18.51
C VAL A 444 8.11 -0.47 -19.82
N SER A 445 9.43 -0.62 -20.03
CA SER A 445 10.13 -0.16 -21.24
C SER A 445 9.42 -0.61 -22.52
N ARG A 446 9.50 0.27 -23.53
CA ARG A 446 9.01 0.05 -24.90
C ARG A 446 10.16 -0.11 -25.91
N ASP A 447 11.39 -0.39 -25.44
CA ASP A 447 12.55 -0.65 -26.31
C ASP A 447 12.41 -1.98 -27.07
N THR A 448 11.65 -2.91 -26.51
CA THR A 448 11.29 -4.19 -27.15
C THR A 448 9.77 -4.38 -27.15
N GLN A 449 9.27 -5.13 -28.12
CA GLN A 449 7.86 -5.49 -28.16
C GLN A 449 7.53 -6.34 -26.94
N THR A 450 6.44 -6.03 -26.25
CA THR A 450 5.94 -6.86 -25.14
C THR A 450 4.49 -7.28 -25.38
N PHE A 451 4.14 -8.46 -24.88
CA PHE A 451 2.80 -9.03 -25.01
C PHE A 451 2.37 -9.70 -23.70
N GLY A 452 1.08 -10.00 -23.62
CA GLY A 452 0.51 -10.87 -22.59
C GLY A 452 -0.92 -11.23 -22.94
N VAL A 453 -1.64 -11.76 -21.95
CA VAL A 453 -3.05 -12.16 -22.11
C VAL A 453 -3.90 -11.66 -20.97
N ILE A 454 -5.18 -11.48 -21.26
CA ILE A 454 -6.23 -11.29 -20.27
C ILE A 454 -7.00 -12.61 -20.16
N LEU A 455 -7.20 -13.04 -18.92
CA LEU A 455 -7.92 -14.26 -18.59
C LEU A 455 -9.24 -13.89 -17.91
N ARG A 456 -10.26 -14.74 -18.11
CA ARG A 456 -11.58 -14.62 -17.50
C ARG A 456 -11.90 -15.88 -16.71
N SER A 457 -12.39 -15.69 -15.49
CA SER A 457 -12.92 -16.77 -14.65
C SER A 457 -14.39 -17.09 -14.98
N ALA A 458 -14.84 -18.27 -14.56
CA ALA A 458 -16.27 -18.64 -14.66
C ALA A 458 -17.20 -17.65 -13.92
N GLY A 459 -16.70 -17.01 -12.85
CA GLY A 459 -17.42 -15.99 -12.07
C GLY A 459 -17.42 -14.58 -12.69
N GLY A 460 -17.00 -14.42 -13.95
CA GLY A 460 -17.03 -13.12 -14.64
C GLY A 460 -15.92 -12.14 -14.25
N VAL A 461 -14.95 -12.57 -13.45
CA VAL A 461 -13.80 -11.75 -13.03
C VAL A 461 -12.63 -11.94 -14.01
N PHE A 462 -11.92 -10.84 -14.31
CA PHE A 462 -10.79 -10.77 -15.24
C PHE A 462 -9.47 -10.50 -14.52
N LEU A 463 -8.37 -10.99 -15.08
CA LEU A 463 -7.00 -10.61 -14.72
C LEU A 463 -6.12 -10.57 -15.96
N ALA A 464 -5.03 -9.81 -15.93
CA ALA A 464 -4.05 -9.78 -17.01
C ALA A 464 -2.70 -10.34 -16.50
N SER A 465 -2.01 -11.13 -17.33
CA SER A 465 -0.60 -11.44 -17.08
C SER A 465 0.24 -10.16 -17.11
N LEU A 466 1.39 -10.12 -16.43
CA LEU A 466 2.34 -9.02 -16.66
C LEU A 466 2.99 -9.12 -18.06
N PRO A 467 3.42 -7.99 -18.66
CA PRO A 467 3.97 -7.97 -20.01
C PRO A 467 5.33 -8.68 -20.10
N LEU A 468 5.47 -9.58 -21.08
CA LEU A 468 6.70 -10.28 -21.39
C LEU A 468 7.23 -9.89 -22.77
N THR A 469 8.55 -9.82 -22.93
CA THR A 469 9.18 -9.51 -24.23
C THR A 469 8.78 -10.54 -25.28
N ALA A 470 8.20 -10.06 -26.37
CA ALA A 470 7.94 -10.81 -27.59
C ALA A 470 9.28 -11.08 -28.30
N GLN A 471 9.88 -12.23 -27.99
CA GLN A 471 10.89 -12.85 -28.84
C GLN A 471 10.21 -13.35 -30.14
N ARG A 472 10.90 -14.10 -31.02
CA ARG A 472 10.34 -14.71 -32.27
C ARG A 472 9.23 -15.76 -32.06
N SER A 473 8.65 -15.78 -30.87
CA SER A 473 7.85 -16.80 -30.21
C SER A 473 6.36 -16.90 -30.56
N ALA A 474 5.88 -16.20 -31.60
CA ALA A 474 4.51 -16.26 -32.09
C ALA A 474 3.40 -16.11 -31.00
N LEU A 475 3.64 -15.29 -29.98
CA LEU A 475 2.72 -15.03 -28.87
C LEU A 475 2.27 -16.32 -28.13
N ALA A 476 3.19 -17.27 -27.96
CA ALA A 476 2.91 -18.58 -27.37
C ALA A 476 2.60 -18.50 -25.86
N LEU A 477 1.64 -19.32 -25.41
CA LEU A 477 1.18 -19.31 -24.00
C LEU A 477 2.16 -19.98 -23.04
N ASP A 478 2.98 -20.92 -23.51
CA ASP A 478 4.01 -21.61 -22.72
C ASP A 478 5.24 -20.73 -22.42
N ARG A 479 5.25 -19.48 -22.89
CA ARG A 479 6.15 -18.42 -22.44
C ARG A 479 5.59 -17.59 -21.28
N ILE A 480 4.27 -17.56 -21.13
CA ILE A 480 3.59 -16.85 -20.04
C ILE A 480 3.39 -17.83 -18.88
N PHE A 481 2.76 -18.98 -19.13
CA PHE A 481 2.45 -19.96 -18.10
C PHE A 481 3.25 -21.24 -18.26
N GLU A 482 3.61 -21.84 -17.13
CA GLU A 482 4.30 -23.14 -17.07
C GLU A 482 3.56 -24.20 -17.91
N HIS A 483 4.28 -24.84 -18.84
CA HIS A 483 3.73 -25.79 -19.81
C HIS A 483 2.54 -25.26 -20.66
N GLY A 484 2.32 -23.95 -20.72
CA GLY A 484 1.17 -23.32 -21.38
C GLY A 484 -0.18 -23.53 -20.69
N ARG A 485 -0.17 -23.99 -19.42
CA ARG A 485 -1.39 -24.26 -18.65
C ARG A 485 -1.88 -22.98 -17.98
N LEU A 486 -3.11 -22.57 -18.30
CA LEU A 486 -3.73 -21.41 -17.65
C LEU A 486 -3.94 -21.66 -16.14
N PRO A 487 -3.95 -20.62 -15.30
CA PRO A 487 -4.30 -20.71 -13.90
C PRO A 487 -5.67 -21.40 -13.68
N SER A 488 -5.80 -22.12 -12.57
CA SER A 488 -7.00 -22.93 -12.29
C SER A 488 -8.26 -22.05 -12.20
N GLY A 489 -9.32 -22.44 -12.91
CA GLY A 489 -10.59 -21.70 -12.97
C GLY A 489 -10.63 -20.55 -13.98
N PHE A 490 -9.56 -20.33 -14.74
CA PHE A 490 -9.47 -19.27 -15.76
C PHE A 490 -9.41 -19.81 -17.20
N LEU A 491 -9.99 -19.05 -18.12
CA LEU A 491 -9.95 -19.27 -19.57
C LEU A 491 -9.31 -18.07 -20.27
N LEU A 492 -8.73 -18.28 -21.45
CA LEU A 492 -8.22 -17.19 -22.28
C LEU A 492 -9.38 -16.33 -22.79
N ASP A 493 -9.38 -15.07 -22.40
CA ASP A 493 -10.36 -14.08 -22.85
C ASP A 493 -9.84 -13.33 -24.07
N SER A 494 -8.66 -12.71 -23.94
CA SER A 494 -8.09 -11.84 -24.97
C SER A 494 -6.56 -11.77 -24.89
N ILE A 495 -5.93 -11.25 -25.93
CA ILE A 495 -4.48 -11.07 -26.04
C ILE A 495 -4.20 -9.57 -26.07
N TYR A 496 -3.09 -9.12 -25.47
CA TYR A 496 -2.66 -7.72 -25.62
C TYR A 496 -1.23 -7.61 -26.14
N LEU A 497 -0.98 -6.56 -26.92
CA LEU A 497 0.34 -6.15 -27.40
C LEU A 497 0.64 -4.72 -26.94
N ARG A 498 1.89 -4.45 -26.56
CA ARG A 498 2.43 -3.10 -26.34
C ARG A 498 3.35 -2.73 -27.51
N ALA A 499 3.09 -1.58 -28.13
CA ALA A 499 3.90 -1.04 -29.21
C ALA A 499 5.33 -0.74 -28.75
N VAL A 500 6.30 -1.09 -29.60
CA VAL A 500 7.70 -0.65 -29.51
C VAL A 500 7.78 0.84 -29.84
N LEU A 501 8.64 1.58 -29.16
CA LEU A 501 8.99 2.92 -29.61
C LEU A 501 9.72 2.84 -30.98
N PRO A 502 9.46 3.79 -31.89
CA PRO A 502 10.23 3.87 -33.13
C PRO A 502 11.71 4.16 -32.83
N PRO A 503 12.65 3.66 -33.64
CA PRO A 503 14.08 3.86 -33.44
C PRO A 503 14.44 5.34 -33.57
N LEU A 504 15.54 5.74 -32.92
CA LEU A 504 16.10 7.08 -33.04
C LEU A 504 16.34 7.45 -34.53
N GLY A 505 15.78 8.58 -34.96
CA GLY A 505 15.82 9.01 -36.36
C GLY A 505 14.75 8.41 -37.28
N ALA A 506 13.75 7.71 -36.74
CA ALA A 506 12.56 7.33 -37.50
C ALA A 506 11.84 8.56 -38.09
N ARG A 507 11.13 8.34 -39.20
CA ARG A 507 10.31 9.38 -39.84
C ARG A 507 9.06 9.63 -39.02
N SER A 508 8.56 10.86 -39.00
CA SER A 508 7.28 11.23 -38.38
C SER A 508 6.07 10.46 -38.93
N THR A 509 6.18 9.85 -40.12
CA THR A 509 5.17 9.00 -40.74
C THR A 509 5.29 7.51 -40.39
N ASP A 510 6.24 7.09 -39.53
CA ASP A 510 6.38 5.70 -39.11
C ASP A 510 5.19 5.30 -38.24
N ILE A 511 4.48 4.24 -38.64
CA ILE A 511 3.28 3.74 -37.95
C ILE A 511 3.50 3.53 -36.44
N ARG A 512 4.72 3.16 -36.02
CA ARG A 512 5.07 2.90 -34.61
C ARG A 512 4.90 4.08 -33.67
N HIS A 513 4.81 5.30 -34.18
CA HIS A 513 4.44 6.46 -33.37
C HIS A 513 3.00 6.37 -32.82
N VAL A 514 2.07 5.70 -33.52
CA VAL A 514 0.61 5.77 -33.25
C VAL A 514 -0.12 4.41 -33.27
N LEU A 515 0.50 3.34 -33.77
CA LEU A 515 -0.08 2.00 -33.86
C LEU A 515 1.03 0.92 -33.93
N ILE A 516 0.63 -0.33 -33.71
CA ILE A 516 1.45 -1.53 -33.76
C ILE A 516 1.75 -1.95 -35.22
N MET A 517 2.90 -2.57 -35.49
CA MET A 517 3.31 -2.88 -36.87
C MET A 517 2.35 -3.90 -37.55
N PRO A 518 2.11 -3.80 -38.87
CA PRO A 518 1.16 -4.68 -39.56
C PRO A 518 1.47 -6.19 -39.42
N SER A 519 2.74 -6.57 -39.38
CA SER A 519 3.16 -7.97 -39.17
C SER A 519 2.93 -8.47 -37.73
N GLU A 520 3.01 -7.58 -36.74
CA GLU A 520 2.69 -7.89 -35.34
C GLU A 520 1.17 -8.04 -35.14
N VAL A 521 0.38 -7.15 -35.76
CA VAL A 521 -1.09 -7.25 -35.79
C VAL A 521 -1.53 -8.55 -36.46
N GLN A 522 -0.91 -8.92 -37.58
CA GLN A 522 -1.17 -10.19 -38.29
C GLN A 522 -0.92 -11.41 -37.40
N GLN A 523 0.18 -11.40 -36.64
CA GLN A 523 0.53 -12.46 -35.69
C GLN A 523 -0.50 -12.57 -34.55
N ALA A 524 -0.96 -11.44 -34.01
CA ALA A 524 -2.04 -11.42 -33.01
C ALA A 524 -3.37 -11.93 -33.56
N CYS A 525 -3.76 -11.54 -34.77
CA CYS A 525 -4.98 -12.05 -35.42
C CYS A 525 -4.95 -13.57 -35.59
N ARG A 526 -3.80 -14.14 -36.00
CA ARG A 526 -3.60 -15.60 -36.05
C ARG A 526 -3.69 -16.27 -34.68
N ARG A 527 -3.20 -15.61 -33.62
CA ARG A 527 -3.21 -16.16 -32.25
C ARG A 527 -4.59 -16.06 -31.58
N ALA A 528 -5.37 -15.04 -31.92
CA ALA A 528 -6.72 -14.81 -31.45
C ALA A 528 -7.78 -15.67 -32.15
N SER A 529 -7.45 -16.26 -33.31
CA SER A 529 -8.32 -17.18 -34.03
C SER A 529 -8.55 -18.48 -33.23
N THR A 530 -9.81 -18.84 -33.02
CA THR A 530 -10.23 -20.10 -32.39
C THR A 530 -11.33 -20.77 -33.21
N PRO A 531 -11.63 -22.06 -33.02
CA PRO A 531 -12.76 -22.73 -33.67
C PRO A 531 -14.13 -22.11 -33.36
N GLN A 532 -14.22 -21.24 -32.35
CA GLN A 532 -15.44 -20.54 -31.92
C GLN A 532 -15.48 -19.07 -32.40
N GLY A 533 -14.54 -18.66 -33.27
CA GLY A 533 -14.38 -17.28 -33.73
C GLY A 533 -13.15 -16.60 -33.13
N TYR A 534 -13.09 -15.27 -33.23
CA TYR A 534 -11.93 -14.48 -32.79
C TYR A 534 -12.08 -13.95 -31.38
N LYS A 535 -11.05 -14.15 -30.56
CA LYS A 535 -10.88 -13.47 -29.28
C LYS A 535 -10.53 -11.99 -29.49
N PRO A 536 -10.90 -11.07 -28.58
CA PRO A 536 -10.48 -9.68 -28.66
C PRO A 536 -8.95 -9.55 -28.57
N ILE A 537 -8.42 -8.50 -29.20
CA ILE A 537 -7.01 -8.12 -29.17
C ILE A 537 -6.91 -6.68 -28.69
N TYR A 538 -6.10 -6.42 -27.66
CA TYR A 538 -5.82 -5.07 -27.19
C TYR A 538 -4.47 -4.56 -27.71
N PHE A 539 -4.44 -3.30 -28.14
CA PHE A 539 -3.24 -2.64 -28.64
C PHE A 539 -2.92 -1.41 -27.78
N SER A 540 -1.83 -1.48 -27.03
CA SER A 540 -1.28 -0.37 -26.24
C SER A 540 -0.27 0.40 -27.10
N CYS A 541 -0.74 1.45 -27.78
CA CYS A 541 0.03 2.25 -28.72
C CYS A 541 1.11 3.10 -28.04
N ALA A 542 2.07 3.60 -28.82
CA ALA A 542 3.20 4.38 -28.31
C ALA A 542 2.84 5.85 -27.99
N ASP A 543 1.78 6.38 -28.59
CA ASP A 543 1.19 7.70 -28.36
C ASP A 543 0.25 7.78 -27.15
N GLY A 544 0.14 6.68 -26.37
CA GLY A 544 -0.75 6.59 -25.22
C GLY A 544 -2.17 6.10 -25.53
N ALA A 545 -2.52 5.78 -26.77
CA ALA A 545 -3.83 5.18 -27.04
C ALA A 545 -3.90 3.71 -26.57
N LEU A 546 -5.08 3.30 -26.10
CA LEU A 546 -5.43 1.89 -25.89
C LEU A 546 -6.59 1.53 -26.79
N LEU A 547 -6.37 0.58 -27.70
CA LEU A 547 -7.38 0.11 -28.65
C LEU A 547 -7.80 -1.33 -28.35
N ARG A 548 -9.00 -1.70 -28.75
CA ARG A 548 -9.52 -3.09 -28.76
C ARG A 548 -10.04 -3.42 -30.14
N LEU A 549 -9.58 -4.52 -30.73
CA LEU A 549 -10.09 -5.07 -31.99
C LEU A 549 -10.73 -6.44 -31.73
N GLN A 550 -11.96 -6.64 -32.22
CA GLN A 550 -12.59 -7.95 -32.28
C GLN A 550 -13.03 -8.24 -33.71
N LEU A 551 -12.34 -9.17 -34.39
CA LEU A 551 -12.65 -9.53 -35.77
C LEU A 551 -14.01 -10.23 -35.88
N HIS A 552 -14.75 -9.94 -36.95
CA HIS A 552 -15.93 -10.72 -37.32
C HIS A 552 -15.51 -12.16 -37.68
N ALA A 553 -16.36 -13.15 -37.39
CA ALA A 553 -16.02 -14.56 -37.59
C ALA A 553 -15.69 -14.90 -39.06
N PHE A 554 -16.36 -14.23 -40.00
CA PHE A 554 -16.18 -14.37 -41.45
C PHE A 554 -15.70 -13.07 -42.07
N GLU A 555 -15.02 -13.18 -43.20
CA GLU A 555 -14.53 -12.04 -43.98
C GLU A 555 -15.71 -11.16 -44.45
N PRO A 556 -15.65 -9.83 -44.29
CA PRO A 556 -16.75 -8.94 -44.65
C PRO A 556 -16.92 -8.85 -46.17
N GLY A 557 -17.97 -9.47 -46.70
CA GLY A 557 -18.34 -9.41 -48.12
C GLY A 557 -19.14 -10.63 -48.58
N THR A 558 -19.59 -10.61 -49.84
CA THR A 558 -20.17 -11.77 -50.51
C THR A 558 -19.13 -12.38 -51.45
N PHE A 559 -18.51 -13.48 -51.01
CA PHE A 559 -17.60 -14.27 -51.82
C PHE A 559 -18.36 -15.41 -52.50
N PHE A 560 -17.91 -15.83 -53.67
CA PHE A 560 -18.46 -16.98 -54.38
C PHE A 560 -17.39 -18.02 -54.63
N ASP A 561 -17.76 -19.29 -54.45
CA ASP A 561 -16.90 -20.43 -54.76
C ASP A 561 -16.81 -20.68 -56.29
N ARG A 562 -16.08 -21.74 -56.68
CA ARG A 562 -15.94 -22.11 -58.10
C ARG A 562 -17.28 -22.50 -58.78
N PHE A 563 -18.33 -22.75 -58.00
CA PHE A 563 -19.65 -23.17 -58.47
C PHE A 563 -20.71 -22.05 -58.36
N GLY A 564 -20.31 -20.84 -57.95
CA GLY A 564 -21.21 -19.69 -57.81
C GLY A 564 -22.04 -19.68 -56.52
N GLN A 565 -21.69 -20.49 -55.52
CA GLN A 565 -22.34 -20.51 -54.20
C GLN A 565 -21.64 -19.54 -53.24
N VAL A 566 -22.39 -18.96 -52.30
CA VAL A 566 -21.83 -18.01 -51.32
C VAL A 566 -20.85 -18.73 -50.39
N GLU A 567 -19.59 -18.31 -50.42
CA GLU A 567 -18.49 -18.90 -49.65
C GLU A 567 -18.24 -18.11 -48.36
N LEU A 568 -18.39 -18.77 -47.20
CA LEU A 568 -18.07 -18.19 -45.90
C LEU A 568 -16.58 -18.36 -45.58
N ARG A 569 -15.78 -17.33 -45.89
CA ARG A 569 -14.32 -17.32 -45.67
C ARG A 569 -13.96 -16.92 -44.24
N PRO A 570 -13.02 -17.62 -43.56
CA PRO A 570 -12.50 -17.18 -42.27
C PRO A 570 -11.78 -15.84 -42.37
N ASN A 571 -12.09 -14.92 -41.46
CA ASN A 571 -11.55 -13.56 -41.49
C ASN A 571 -10.07 -13.49 -41.07
N ALA A 572 -9.15 -13.56 -42.03
CA ALA A 572 -7.72 -13.43 -41.74
C ALA A 572 -7.29 -12.00 -41.32
N PHE A 573 -8.14 -10.98 -41.54
CA PHE A 573 -7.83 -9.54 -41.62
C PHE A 573 -6.76 -9.18 -42.65
N VAL A 574 -5.56 -9.76 -42.56
CA VAL A 574 -4.43 -9.51 -43.45
C VAL A 574 -3.59 -10.77 -43.65
N SER A 575 -3.22 -11.07 -44.90
CA SER A 575 -2.31 -12.18 -45.22
C SER A 575 -0.87 -11.86 -44.79
N MET A 576 -0.01 -12.88 -44.64
CA MET A 576 1.42 -12.63 -44.35
C MET A 576 2.11 -11.81 -45.46
N GLU A 577 1.70 -12.02 -46.71
CA GLU A 577 2.20 -11.27 -47.86
C GLU A 577 1.76 -9.80 -47.81
N GLN A 578 0.48 -9.53 -47.56
CA GLN A 578 -0.02 -8.16 -47.46
C GLN A 578 0.58 -7.43 -46.24
N ALA A 579 0.76 -8.11 -45.11
CA ALA A 579 1.44 -7.53 -43.96
C ALA A 579 2.91 -7.18 -44.25
N ALA A 580 3.60 -7.99 -45.07
CA ALA A 580 4.96 -7.70 -45.54
C ALA A 580 5.01 -6.55 -46.57
N ILE A 581 3.99 -6.40 -47.41
CA ILE A 581 3.82 -5.24 -48.31
C ILE A 581 3.58 -3.97 -47.48
N ASP A 582 2.65 -4.01 -46.53
CA ASP A 582 2.30 -2.90 -45.64
C ASP A 582 3.53 -2.46 -44.82
N GLN A 583 4.31 -3.40 -44.26
CA GLN A 583 5.57 -3.13 -43.58
C GLN A 583 6.63 -2.50 -44.51
N ARG A 584 6.76 -2.98 -45.75
CA ARG A 584 7.68 -2.42 -46.76
C ARG A 584 7.29 -0.99 -47.15
N ASN A 585 5.98 -0.71 -47.23
CA ASN A 585 5.45 0.63 -47.49
C ASN A 585 5.75 1.57 -46.31
N ASN A 586 5.68 1.10 -45.06
CA ASN A 586 6.05 1.88 -43.88
C ASN A 586 7.54 2.28 -43.94
N SER A 587 8.44 1.33 -44.21
CA SER A 587 9.88 1.61 -44.37
C SER A 587 10.21 2.57 -45.52
N LYS A 588 9.38 2.59 -46.58
CA LYS A 588 9.51 3.56 -47.69
C LYS A 588 8.91 4.93 -47.38
N GLY A 589 8.04 5.04 -46.37
CA GLY A 589 7.24 6.23 -46.08
C GLY A 589 6.03 6.41 -47.01
N THR A 590 5.58 5.35 -47.67
CA THR A 590 4.43 5.35 -48.59
C THR A 590 3.21 4.60 -48.01
N PHE A 591 3.15 4.47 -46.69
CA PHE A 591 2.10 3.75 -45.98
C PHE A 591 0.93 4.69 -45.62
N SER A 592 -0.29 4.29 -45.99
CA SER A 592 -1.53 5.01 -45.67
C SER A 592 -2.15 4.47 -44.39
N LEU A 593 -1.93 5.18 -43.27
CA LEU A 593 -2.53 4.83 -41.97
C LEU A 593 -4.07 4.81 -42.04
N VAL A 594 -4.66 5.80 -42.72
CA VAL A 594 -6.13 5.93 -42.86
C VAL A 594 -6.73 4.73 -43.60
N GLU A 595 -6.12 4.27 -44.70
CA GLU A 595 -6.57 3.07 -45.41
C GLU A 595 -6.42 1.80 -44.55
N TYR A 596 -5.33 1.69 -43.80
CA TYR A 596 -5.10 0.55 -42.91
C TYR A 596 -6.11 0.48 -41.76
N VAL A 597 -6.41 1.61 -41.12
CA VAL A 597 -7.42 1.69 -40.05
C VAL A 597 -8.83 1.46 -40.58
N ASN A 598 -9.18 1.99 -41.77
CA ASN A 598 -10.47 1.68 -42.40
C ASN A 598 -10.60 0.20 -42.79
N ARG A 599 -9.52 -0.48 -43.23
CA ARG A 599 -9.51 -1.95 -43.39
C ARG A 599 -9.76 -2.66 -42.07
N MET A 600 -9.15 -2.18 -40.97
CA MET A 600 -9.30 -2.77 -39.64
C MET A 600 -10.73 -2.63 -39.09
N ALA A 601 -11.35 -1.45 -39.23
CA ALA A 601 -12.72 -1.17 -38.83
C ALA A 601 -13.78 -1.91 -39.67
N ARG A 602 -13.46 -2.27 -40.93
CA ARG A 602 -14.30 -3.15 -41.77
C ARG A 602 -14.18 -4.62 -41.37
N ALA A 603 -13.00 -5.08 -41.00
CA ALA A 603 -12.75 -6.45 -40.62
C ALA A 603 -13.28 -6.82 -39.22
N GLY A 604 -13.61 -5.84 -38.38
CA GLY A 604 -14.18 -6.10 -37.07
C GLY A 604 -14.41 -4.84 -36.24
N ASP A 605 -14.91 -5.06 -35.04
CA ASP A 605 -15.20 -4.00 -34.08
C ASP A 605 -13.92 -3.47 -33.46
N LEU A 606 -13.37 -2.42 -34.09
CA LEU A 606 -12.29 -1.60 -33.56
C LEU A 606 -12.86 -0.52 -32.63
N HIS A 607 -12.36 -0.46 -31.40
CA HIS A 607 -12.73 0.51 -30.37
C HIS A 607 -11.50 1.22 -29.80
N VAL A 608 -11.63 2.52 -29.56
CA VAL A 608 -10.71 3.32 -28.75
C VAL A 608 -11.18 3.27 -27.30
N ILE A 609 -10.38 2.68 -26.42
CA ILE A 609 -10.63 2.56 -24.98
C ILE A 609 -10.03 3.76 -24.24
N GLU A 610 -8.76 4.08 -24.51
CA GLU A 610 -8.10 5.32 -24.05
C GLU A 610 -7.60 6.12 -25.25
N THR A 611 -7.76 7.43 -25.19
CA THR A 611 -7.55 8.37 -26.31
C THR A 611 -6.14 8.95 -26.36
N SER A 612 -5.67 9.28 -27.56
CA SER A 612 -4.43 10.04 -27.79
C SER A 612 -4.67 11.22 -28.74
N ALA A 613 -3.61 11.97 -29.06
CA ALA A 613 -3.66 13.02 -30.10
C ALA A 613 -4.03 12.47 -31.50
N CYS A 614 -3.67 11.21 -31.80
CA CYS A 614 -4.09 10.53 -33.02
C CYS A 614 -5.49 9.91 -32.87
N TRP A 615 -5.70 9.19 -31.77
CA TRP A 615 -6.92 8.45 -31.44
C TRP A 615 -7.82 9.27 -30.51
N SER A 616 -8.28 10.42 -31.00
CA SER A 616 -8.97 11.45 -30.22
C SER A 616 -10.44 11.17 -29.90
N ARG A 617 -11.07 10.16 -30.53
CA ARG A 617 -12.48 9.78 -30.29
C ARG A 617 -12.57 8.44 -29.55
N ARG A 618 -13.08 8.45 -28.32
CA ARG A 618 -13.41 7.24 -27.56
C ARG A 618 -14.61 6.51 -28.18
N GLY A 619 -14.63 5.18 -28.11
CA GLY A 619 -15.71 4.35 -28.64
C GLY A 619 -15.38 3.65 -29.95
N ARG A 620 -16.40 3.21 -30.70
CA ARG A 620 -16.24 2.46 -31.96
C ARG A 620 -15.63 3.35 -33.06
N VAL A 621 -14.70 2.80 -33.83
CA VAL A 621 -14.10 3.45 -35.01
C VAL A 621 -14.99 3.17 -36.22
N GLU A 622 -15.47 4.23 -36.86
CA GLU A 622 -16.36 4.15 -38.03
C GLU A 622 -15.59 4.19 -39.36
N GLU A 623 -16.21 3.74 -40.44
CA GLU A 623 -15.69 3.93 -41.79
C GLU A 623 -15.61 5.42 -42.13
N GLY A 624 -14.41 5.90 -42.48
CA GLY A 624 -14.12 7.33 -42.64
C GLY A 624 -13.33 7.94 -41.48
N TRP A 625 -12.79 7.13 -40.57
CA TRP A 625 -11.85 7.59 -39.54
C TRP A 625 -10.68 8.40 -40.12
N GLN A 626 -10.28 9.44 -39.40
CA GLN A 626 -9.09 10.26 -39.65
C GLN A 626 -8.38 10.52 -38.32
N PRO A 627 -7.04 10.71 -38.32
CA PRO A 627 -6.30 11.07 -37.11
C PRO A 627 -6.71 12.46 -36.61
N GLY A 628 -6.81 12.64 -35.30
CA GLY A 628 -7.10 13.94 -34.68
C GLY A 628 -8.51 14.49 -34.92
N LEU A 629 -9.48 13.64 -35.28
CA LEU A 629 -10.89 14.03 -35.37
C LEU A 629 -11.39 14.68 -34.07
N ALA A 630 -12.16 15.77 -34.16
CA ALA A 630 -12.73 16.43 -32.97
C ALA A 630 -13.50 15.43 -32.08
N GLU A 631 -13.21 15.45 -30.77
CA GLU A 631 -13.81 14.56 -29.78
C GLU A 631 -15.36 14.66 -29.79
N ILE A 632 -16.04 13.53 -29.59
CA ILE A 632 -17.50 13.50 -29.46
C ILE A 632 -17.83 13.90 -28.02
N SER A 633 -18.84 14.75 -27.80
CA SER A 633 -19.29 15.13 -26.45
C SER A 633 -19.51 13.90 -25.55
N ARG A 634 -19.02 13.93 -24.31
CA ARG A 634 -19.03 12.78 -23.39
C ARG A 634 -20.44 12.28 -23.08
N GLU A 635 -21.43 13.17 -23.11
CA GLU A 635 -22.85 12.86 -23.04
C GLU A 635 -23.31 11.89 -24.15
N ARG A 636 -22.87 12.11 -25.38
CA ARG A 636 -23.20 11.26 -26.54
C ARG A 636 -22.43 9.94 -26.52
N HIS A 637 -21.22 9.92 -25.97
CA HIS A 637 -20.53 8.67 -25.63
C HIS A 637 -21.32 7.88 -24.57
N TRP A 638 -21.78 8.54 -23.50
CA TRP A 638 -22.58 7.94 -22.43
C TRP A 638 -23.93 7.41 -22.94
N GLN A 639 -24.61 8.14 -23.83
CA GLN A 639 -25.83 7.68 -24.52
C GLN A 639 -25.61 6.35 -25.25
N ASN A 640 -24.51 6.25 -26.01
CA ASN A 640 -24.18 5.04 -26.77
C ASN A 640 -23.68 3.88 -25.89
N HIS A 641 -23.02 4.19 -24.78
CA HIS A 641 -22.39 3.21 -23.90
C HIS A 641 -22.40 3.67 -22.42
N PRO A 642 -23.53 3.54 -21.71
CA PRO A 642 -23.71 4.01 -20.33
C PRO A 642 -23.09 3.06 -19.29
N VAL A 643 -21.92 2.52 -19.58
CA VAL A 643 -21.15 1.65 -18.68
C VAL A 643 -19.98 2.47 -18.14
N PRO A 644 -19.93 2.79 -16.83
CA PRO A 644 -18.78 3.47 -16.25
C PRO A 644 -17.54 2.57 -16.29
N ALA A 645 -16.37 3.20 -16.40
CA ALA A 645 -15.11 2.49 -16.21
C ALA A 645 -14.91 2.17 -14.73
N LEU A 646 -14.49 0.94 -14.43
CA LEU A 646 -14.27 0.45 -13.08
C LEU A 646 -12.77 0.18 -12.83
N GLY A 647 -12.36 0.36 -11.58
CA GLY A 647 -11.05 -0.06 -11.08
C GLY A 647 -11.01 -1.54 -10.66
N PRO A 648 -9.96 -1.96 -9.93
CA PRO A 648 -9.82 -3.33 -9.46
C PRO A 648 -10.74 -3.64 -8.27
N ILE A 649 -10.88 -4.93 -7.96
CA ILE A 649 -11.63 -5.42 -6.80
C ILE A 649 -10.81 -5.21 -5.52
N PHE A 650 -11.45 -4.71 -4.47
CA PHE A 650 -10.92 -4.54 -3.12
C PHE A 650 -11.72 -5.34 -2.08
N GLN A 651 -11.07 -5.57 -0.94
CA GLN A 651 -11.66 -6.19 0.25
C GLN A 651 -12.59 -5.24 1.03
N HIS A 652 -12.39 -3.92 0.93
CA HIS A 652 -13.05 -2.93 1.77
C HIS A 652 -13.31 -1.64 0.98
N PRO A 653 -14.45 -0.94 1.17
CA PRO A 653 -14.78 0.25 0.38
C PRO A 653 -13.83 1.42 0.61
N ASP A 654 -13.25 1.56 1.82
CA ASP A 654 -12.26 2.62 2.10
C ASP A 654 -10.97 2.45 1.28
N ASP A 655 -10.58 1.22 0.92
CA ASP A 655 -9.41 0.97 0.07
C ASP A 655 -9.74 1.24 -1.40
N ALA A 656 -10.97 0.91 -1.84
CA ALA A 656 -11.48 1.28 -3.16
C ALA A 656 -11.56 2.81 -3.34
N ALA A 657 -12.07 3.53 -2.35
CA ALA A 657 -12.09 5.00 -2.35
C ALA A 657 -10.68 5.59 -2.35
N ARG A 658 -9.73 5.00 -1.60
CA ARG A 658 -8.31 5.41 -1.65
C ARG A 658 -7.70 5.21 -3.03
N TYR A 659 -7.98 4.10 -3.70
CA TYR A 659 -7.56 3.89 -5.09
C TYR A 659 -8.15 4.97 -6.02
N ALA A 660 -9.46 5.23 -5.94
CA ALA A 660 -10.09 6.24 -6.78
C ALA A 660 -9.52 7.66 -6.55
N GLN A 661 -9.16 8.00 -5.31
CA GLN A 661 -8.47 9.25 -4.97
C GLN A 661 -7.06 9.32 -5.56
N GLN A 662 -6.30 8.22 -5.56
CA GLN A 662 -4.98 8.12 -6.21
C GLN A 662 -5.05 8.20 -7.75
N ARG A 663 -6.23 8.03 -8.36
CA ARG A 663 -6.46 8.24 -9.80
C ARG A 663 -6.63 9.72 -10.19
N THR A 664 -6.61 10.64 -9.24
CA THR A 664 -6.73 12.09 -9.46
C THR A 664 -5.49 12.84 -8.98
N ASP A 665 -5.00 13.80 -9.77
CA ASP A 665 -3.87 14.65 -9.41
C ASP A 665 -4.32 15.95 -8.70
N ASN A 666 -3.53 16.40 -7.72
CA ASN A 666 -3.79 17.59 -6.92
C ASN A 666 -4.00 18.86 -7.78
N GLU A 667 -3.21 19.04 -8.83
CA GLU A 667 -3.30 20.21 -9.72
C GLU A 667 -4.62 20.25 -10.51
N ILE A 668 -5.19 19.08 -10.79
CA ILE A 668 -6.38 18.94 -11.63
C ILE A 668 -7.65 19.01 -10.79
N LEU A 669 -7.65 18.40 -9.59
CA LEU A 669 -8.73 18.52 -8.59
C LEU A 669 -9.08 19.97 -8.28
N GLY A 670 -8.09 20.86 -8.16
CA GLY A 670 -8.32 22.29 -7.89
C GLY A 670 -9.00 23.07 -9.01
N ARG A 671 -9.17 22.48 -10.22
CA ARG A 671 -9.69 23.17 -11.42
C ARG A 671 -10.92 22.51 -12.02
N THR A 672 -11.01 21.18 -11.96
CA THR A 672 -12.14 20.39 -12.44
C THR A 672 -12.55 19.42 -11.34
N GLY A 673 -13.80 19.50 -10.89
CA GLY A 673 -14.35 18.49 -9.98
C GLY A 673 -14.60 17.17 -10.71
N TYR A 674 -14.63 16.08 -9.95
CA TYR A 674 -14.97 14.76 -10.45
C TYR A 674 -16.06 14.14 -9.56
N GLU A 675 -16.82 13.22 -10.14
CA GLU A 675 -17.75 12.36 -9.39
C GLU A 675 -17.40 10.89 -9.63
N GLY A 676 -17.70 10.07 -8.63
CA GLY A 676 -17.50 8.63 -8.63
C GLY A 676 -18.34 7.93 -7.57
N ALA A 677 -18.16 6.62 -7.44
CA ALA A 677 -18.86 5.79 -6.47
C ALA A 677 -18.04 4.54 -6.14
N VAL A 678 -18.43 3.86 -5.06
CA VAL A 678 -17.97 2.50 -4.77
C VAL A 678 -19.15 1.55 -4.91
N LEU A 679 -18.97 0.52 -5.73
CA LEU A 679 -19.89 -0.60 -5.87
C LEU A 679 -19.55 -1.67 -4.83
N GLY A 680 -20.57 -2.30 -4.25
CA GLY A 680 -20.45 -3.47 -3.40
C GLY A 680 -21.14 -4.68 -4.06
N GLU A 681 -20.49 -5.84 -4.00
CA GLU A 681 -21.13 -7.12 -4.30
C GLU A 681 -22.21 -7.40 -3.25
N ASN A 682 -23.34 -7.98 -3.65
CA ASN A 682 -24.47 -8.28 -2.74
C ASN A 682 -24.08 -9.17 -1.52
N SER A 683 -22.93 -9.88 -1.59
CA SER A 683 -22.35 -10.65 -0.49
C SER A 683 -21.73 -9.80 0.63
N GLY A 684 -21.38 -8.54 0.34
CA GLY A 684 -20.59 -7.66 1.20
C GLY A 684 -19.07 -7.87 1.20
N GLN A 685 -18.51 -8.79 0.40
CA GLN A 685 -17.08 -9.19 0.48
C GLN A 685 -16.17 -8.65 -0.64
N ARG A 686 -16.73 -7.88 -1.58
CA ARG A 686 -15.99 -7.29 -2.71
C ARG A 686 -16.51 -5.89 -3.00
N PHE A 687 -15.58 -4.95 -3.13
CA PHE A 687 -15.86 -3.55 -3.42
C PHE A 687 -15.07 -3.10 -4.64
N VAL A 688 -15.68 -2.30 -5.51
CA VAL A 688 -15.07 -1.86 -6.77
C VAL A 688 -15.30 -0.36 -6.94
N PRO A 689 -14.23 0.45 -7.08
CA PRO A 689 -14.38 1.87 -7.35
C PRO A 689 -14.76 2.10 -8.81
N LEU A 690 -15.54 3.14 -9.06
CA LEU A 690 -15.60 3.78 -10.37
C LEU A 690 -14.31 4.59 -10.60
N GLU A 691 -13.83 4.60 -11.84
CA GLU A 691 -12.82 5.57 -12.26
C GLU A 691 -13.40 7.00 -12.16
N PRO A 692 -12.67 7.99 -11.62
CA PRO A 692 -13.17 9.35 -11.46
C PRO A 692 -13.62 9.99 -12.77
N VAL A 693 -14.84 10.55 -12.81
CA VAL A 693 -15.42 11.18 -14.00
C VAL A 693 -15.38 12.70 -13.88
N ALA A 694 -14.62 13.38 -14.73
CA ALA A 694 -14.47 14.84 -14.70
C ALA A 694 -15.74 15.61 -15.12
N TRP A 695 -16.01 16.74 -14.45
CA TRP A 695 -17.14 17.65 -14.67
C TRP A 695 -16.81 18.77 -15.67
N PHE A 696 -17.83 19.21 -16.42
CA PHE A 696 -17.73 20.32 -17.37
C PHE A 696 -18.97 21.23 -17.28
N ALA A 697 -18.75 22.54 -17.41
CA ALA A 697 -19.76 23.57 -17.13
C ALA A 697 -21.01 23.57 -18.04
N ASN A 698 -20.97 22.84 -19.15
CA ASN A 698 -22.06 22.78 -20.13
C ASN A 698 -22.73 21.38 -20.21
N GLU A 699 -22.35 20.42 -19.37
CA GLU A 699 -22.93 19.07 -19.35
C GLU A 699 -24.04 18.90 -18.27
N GLU A 700 -24.85 17.86 -18.42
CA GLU A 700 -25.71 17.37 -17.32
C GLU A 700 -24.90 17.14 -16.02
N ASN A 701 -25.52 17.49 -14.88
CA ASN A 701 -24.92 17.30 -13.56
C ASN A 701 -24.49 15.82 -13.37
N LEU A 702 -23.19 15.59 -13.16
CA LEU A 702 -22.60 14.25 -13.12
C LEU A 702 -23.24 13.32 -12.09
N ARG A 703 -23.63 13.85 -10.92
CA ARG A 703 -24.33 13.06 -9.89
C ARG A 703 -25.65 12.53 -10.44
N LEU A 704 -26.43 13.35 -11.14
CA LEU A 704 -27.67 12.91 -11.81
C LEU A 704 -27.41 11.89 -12.92
N ARG A 705 -26.25 11.96 -13.60
CA ARG A 705 -25.85 10.99 -14.64
C ARG A 705 -25.39 9.65 -14.06
N LEU A 706 -24.66 9.67 -12.94
CA LEU A 706 -24.05 8.49 -12.31
C LEU A 706 -24.97 7.76 -11.31
N PHE A 707 -25.95 8.45 -10.74
CA PHE A 707 -26.91 7.90 -9.77
C PHE A 707 -28.35 7.93 -10.32
N ARG A 708 -28.54 7.75 -11.64
CA ARG A 708 -29.87 7.56 -12.25
C ARG A 708 -30.34 6.11 -12.07
N THR A 709 -31.60 5.91 -11.70
CA THR A 709 -32.22 4.57 -11.67
C THR A 709 -33.12 4.38 -12.89
N ALA A 710 -33.37 3.13 -13.29
CA ALA A 710 -34.29 2.84 -14.40
C ALA A 710 -35.76 3.23 -14.11
N GLU A 711 -36.08 3.50 -12.84
CA GLU A 711 -37.41 3.92 -12.36
C GLU A 711 -37.59 5.45 -12.35
N ASP A 712 -36.50 6.22 -12.47
CA ASP A 712 -36.54 7.69 -12.54
C ASP A 712 -37.28 8.15 -13.82
N PRO A 713 -38.35 8.97 -13.72
CA PRO A 713 -39.06 9.54 -14.86
C PRO A 713 -38.20 10.36 -15.83
N ALA A 714 -37.01 10.82 -15.41
CA ALA A 714 -36.04 11.49 -16.27
C ALA A 714 -35.19 10.53 -17.12
N THR A 715 -35.34 9.21 -16.95
CA THR A 715 -34.63 8.19 -17.73
C THR A 715 -35.27 7.99 -19.10
N ASP A 716 -34.54 8.34 -20.16
CA ASP A 716 -34.92 8.06 -21.54
C ASP A 716 -33.71 7.56 -22.35
N TRP A 717 -33.88 7.37 -23.66
CA TRP A 717 -32.78 6.91 -24.54
C TRP A 717 -31.67 7.97 -24.74
N ARG A 718 -31.91 9.24 -24.46
CA ARG A 718 -30.92 10.34 -24.46
C ARG A 718 -30.23 10.49 -23.10
N ARG A 719 -30.85 9.96 -22.04
CA ARG A 719 -30.41 10.01 -20.64
C ARG A 719 -30.51 8.62 -20.00
N PRO A 720 -29.84 7.59 -20.55
CA PRO A 720 -29.92 6.25 -20.01
C PRO A 720 -29.33 6.19 -18.59
N ALA A 721 -29.87 5.28 -17.78
CA ALA A 721 -29.31 4.92 -16.48
C ALA A 721 -27.95 4.19 -16.65
N PRO A 722 -26.99 4.39 -15.72
CA PRO A 722 -25.75 3.61 -15.69
C PRO A 722 -26.01 2.10 -15.64
N ARG A 723 -25.19 1.34 -16.37
CA ARG A 723 -25.19 -0.12 -16.34
C ARG A 723 -24.03 -0.63 -15.49
N PHE A 724 -24.32 -1.04 -14.27
CA PHE A 724 -23.37 -1.70 -13.38
C PHE A 724 -23.30 -3.22 -13.65
N PRO A 725 -22.22 -3.92 -13.24
CA PRO A 725 -22.13 -5.38 -13.35
C PRO A 725 -23.20 -6.10 -12.53
N ASP A 726 -23.65 -7.27 -13.01
CA ASP A 726 -24.67 -8.07 -12.33
C ASP A 726 -24.22 -8.47 -10.91
N GLY A 727 -25.12 -8.31 -9.93
CA GLY A 727 -24.83 -8.60 -8.52
C GLY A 727 -24.04 -7.52 -7.77
N TYR A 728 -23.76 -6.37 -8.40
CA TYR A 728 -23.16 -5.20 -7.78
C TYR A 728 -24.13 -4.02 -7.71
N ALA A 729 -24.14 -3.33 -6.58
CA ALA A 729 -24.94 -2.11 -6.35
C ALA A 729 -24.04 -0.99 -5.82
N VAL A 730 -24.45 0.27 -6.02
CA VAL A 730 -23.79 1.43 -5.39
C VAL A 730 -24.00 1.36 -3.88
N VAL A 731 -22.89 1.29 -3.13
CA VAL A 731 -22.91 1.29 -1.65
C VAL A 731 -22.28 2.54 -1.03
N ALA A 732 -21.58 3.35 -1.83
CA ALA A 732 -21.09 4.65 -1.41
C ALA A 732 -20.92 5.60 -2.60
N SER A 733 -21.19 6.88 -2.37
CA SER A 733 -20.88 7.97 -3.30
C SER A 733 -19.48 8.53 -3.01
N HIS A 734 -18.74 8.95 -4.03
CA HIS A 734 -17.43 9.58 -3.88
C HIS A 734 -17.37 10.88 -4.69
N GLN A 735 -17.40 12.02 -3.99
CA GLN A 735 -17.25 13.35 -4.58
C GLN A 735 -15.78 13.78 -4.55
N PHE A 736 -15.30 14.41 -5.62
CA PHE A 736 -13.94 14.94 -5.73
C PHE A 736 -13.99 16.42 -6.06
N SER A 737 -13.54 17.26 -5.12
CA SER A 737 -13.26 18.69 -5.35
C SER A 737 -14.30 19.47 -6.17
N LEU A 738 -15.52 19.60 -5.63
CA LEU A 738 -16.51 20.59 -6.09
C LEU A 738 -17.26 21.15 -4.88
N SER A 739 -16.54 21.82 -3.97
CA SER A 739 -17.19 22.60 -2.92
C SER A 739 -17.86 23.83 -3.53
N GLY A 740 -19.20 23.88 -3.46
CA GLY A 740 -20.05 24.91 -4.07
C GLY A 740 -19.96 26.28 -3.38
N ASN A 741 -18.75 26.80 -3.22
CA ASN A 741 -18.45 27.87 -2.28
C ASN A 741 -18.95 29.24 -2.73
N THR A 742 -20.13 29.60 -2.24
CA THR A 742 -20.55 31.01 -2.20
C THR A 742 -19.77 31.75 -1.11
N LEU A 743 -18.80 32.58 -1.51
CA LEU A 743 -17.94 33.42 -0.66
C LEU A 743 -18.68 34.53 0.12
N LEU A 744 -20.00 34.41 0.33
CA LEU A 744 -20.88 35.42 0.91
C LEU A 744 -20.68 35.67 2.42
N VAL A 745 -19.88 34.85 3.11
CA VAL A 745 -19.59 34.96 4.54
C VAL A 745 -18.13 34.56 4.78
N ALA A 746 -17.46 35.24 5.71
CA ALA A 746 -16.08 34.93 6.13
C ALA A 746 -15.97 33.50 6.70
N ASP A 747 -15.02 32.72 6.17
CA ASP A 747 -14.66 31.39 6.66
C ASP A 747 -13.24 31.39 7.21
N ASN A 748 -13.08 31.95 8.41
CA ASN A 748 -11.79 32.04 9.10
C ASN A 748 -11.18 30.66 9.42
N GLU A 749 -11.98 29.59 9.39
CA GLU A 749 -11.51 28.22 9.60
C GLU A 749 -11.16 27.51 8.27
N GLN A 750 -11.35 28.13 7.10
CA GLN A 750 -11.08 27.57 5.75
C GLN A 750 -11.69 26.17 5.53
N ILE A 751 -12.90 25.92 6.06
CA ILE A 751 -13.57 24.62 5.96
C ILE A 751 -14.17 24.43 4.59
N ARG A 752 -14.73 25.49 4.00
CA ARG A 752 -15.38 25.48 2.68
C ARG A 752 -14.43 25.04 1.56
N SER A 753 -13.15 25.40 1.63
CA SER A 753 -12.14 24.91 0.68
C SER A 753 -11.75 23.44 0.90
N ASN A 754 -12.03 22.87 2.08
CA ASN A 754 -11.48 21.58 2.51
C ASN A 754 -12.55 20.56 2.96
N PHE A 755 -13.83 20.87 2.80
CA PHE A 755 -14.97 20.00 3.06
C PHE A 755 -16.22 20.45 2.27
N ALA A 756 -17.17 19.54 2.07
CA ALA A 756 -18.39 19.80 1.30
C ALA A 756 -19.43 20.62 2.08
N GLU A 757 -20.27 21.36 1.35
CA GLU A 757 -21.40 22.10 1.95
C GLU A 757 -22.52 21.15 2.42
N PRO A 758 -23.35 21.54 3.42
CA PRO A 758 -24.41 20.68 3.97
C PRO A 758 -25.36 20.10 2.92
N ALA A 759 -25.73 20.92 1.91
CA ALA A 759 -26.58 20.50 0.81
C ALA A 759 -25.92 19.45 -0.10
N LEU A 760 -24.59 19.50 -0.29
CA LEU A 760 -23.84 18.50 -1.06
C LEU A 760 -23.70 17.19 -0.27
N VAL A 761 -23.55 17.26 1.06
CA VAL A 761 -23.58 16.07 1.92
C VAL A 761 -24.97 15.43 1.91
N TYR A 762 -26.06 16.21 1.96
CA TYR A 762 -27.44 15.72 1.77
C TYR A 762 -27.61 15.02 0.41
N ALA A 763 -27.17 15.70 -0.65
CA ALA A 763 -27.27 15.26 -2.03
C ALA A 763 -26.56 13.92 -2.29
N HIS A 764 -25.48 13.62 -1.55
CA HIS A 764 -24.73 12.37 -1.68
C HIS A 764 -25.12 11.28 -0.67
N THR A 765 -26.03 11.57 0.27
CA THR A 765 -26.43 10.60 1.31
C THR A 765 -27.93 10.34 1.32
N HIS A 766 -28.72 11.31 1.82
CA HIS A 766 -30.17 11.19 1.98
C HIS A 766 -30.91 11.20 0.65
N GLU A 767 -30.51 12.05 -0.30
CA GLU A 767 -31.19 12.13 -1.60
C GLU A 767 -31.00 10.83 -2.41
N LEU A 768 -29.78 10.29 -2.47
CA LEU A 768 -29.50 9.01 -3.12
C LEU A 768 -30.23 7.84 -2.43
N LYS A 769 -30.33 7.86 -1.09
CA LYS A 769 -31.10 6.85 -0.37
C LYS A 769 -32.60 6.90 -0.69
N ASN A 770 -33.15 8.11 -0.83
CA ASN A 770 -34.54 8.30 -1.26
C ASN A 770 -34.77 7.87 -2.72
N GLN A 771 -33.73 7.86 -3.57
CA GLN A 771 -33.76 7.33 -4.94
C GLN A 771 -33.61 5.79 -5.00
N GLY A 772 -33.40 5.11 -3.86
CA GLY A 772 -33.32 3.64 -3.78
C GLY A 772 -31.90 3.07 -3.63
N PHE A 773 -30.86 3.90 -3.50
CA PHE A 773 -29.48 3.42 -3.28
C PHE A 773 -29.21 3.12 -1.80
N ASP A 774 -28.58 1.98 -1.50
CA ASP A 774 -28.12 1.64 -0.14
C ASP A 774 -26.78 2.32 0.18
N ILE A 775 -26.79 3.66 0.27
CA ILE A 775 -25.59 4.43 0.61
C ILE A 775 -25.21 4.19 2.08
N ARG A 776 -24.04 3.57 2.29
CA ARG A 776 -23.44 3.26 3.60
C ARG A 776 -22.34 4.24 3.97
N GLY A 777 -21.86 5.04 3.02
CA GLY A 777 -20.81 6.03 3.24
C GLY A 777 -20.75 7.09 2.14
N TYR A 778 -20.26 8.26 2.51
CA TYR A 778 -19.94 9.36 1.61
C TYR A 778 -18.45 9.65 1.71
N TYR A 779 -17.73 9.49 0.59
CA TYR A 779 -16.32 9.83 0.47
C TYR A 779 -16.16 11.21 -0.17
N TYR A 780 -15.27 12.03 0.38
CA TYR A 780 -14.92 13.34 -0.17
C TYR A 780 -13.40 13.44 -0.33
N SER A 781 -12.96 13.56 -1.59
CA SER A 781 -11.58 13.95 -1.91
C SER A 781 -11.49 15.47 -1.95
N THR A 782 -10.67 16.05 -1.08
CA THR A 782 -10.43 17.50 -1.01
C THR A 782 -9.56 17.99 -2.18
N PRO A 783 -9.50 19.30 -2.46
CA PRO A 783 -8.50 19.87 -3.37
C PRO A 783 -7.05 19.65 -2.87
N GLY A 784 -6.85 19.48 -1.56
CA GLY A 784 -5.56 19.16 -0.93
C GLY A 784 -5.17 17.67 -1.00
N HIS A 785 -5.92 16.85 -1.76
CA HIS A 785 -5.75 15.39 -1.87
C HIS A 785 -5.93 14.63 -0.54
N GLU A 786 -6.65 15.20 0.42
CA GLU A 786 -7.09 14.45 1.60
C GLU A 786 -8.34 13.63 1.25
N LEU A 787 -8.47 12.43 1.84
CA LEU A 787 -9.65 11.59 1.69
C LEU A 787 -10.41 11.55 3.01
N LEU A 788 -11.64 12.04 2.99
CA LEU A 788 -12.56 12.08 4.12
C LEU A 788 -13.68 11.08 3.89
N LYS A 789 -14.18 10.50 4.98
CA LYS A 789 -15.35 9.61 4.97
C LYS A 789 -16.34 10.09 6.02
N TYR A 790 -17.61 10.16 5.61
CA TYR A 790 -18.75 10.35 6.50
C TYR A 790 -19.66 9.11 6.42
N THR A 791 -20.03 8.57 7.58
CA THR A 791 -21.00 7.47 7.69
C THR A 791 -22.35 8.07 8.07
N PRO A 792 -23.32 8.15 7.14
CA PRO A 792 -24.64 8.72 7.43
C PRO A 792 -25.45 7.82 8.38
N VAL A 793 -26.13 8.44 9.34
CA VAL A 793 -26.94 7.73 10.36
C VAL A 793 -28.42 7.66 9.99
N TYR A 794 -28.86 8.49 9.03
CA TYR A 794 -30.23 8.61 8.55
C TYR A 794 -31.25 9.02 9.63
N SER A 795 -30.80 9.85 10.58
CA SER A 795 -31.67 10.41 11.62
C SER A 795 -32.38 11.68 11.15
N ALA A 796 -33.53 12.01 11.75
CA ALA A 796 -34.22 13.27 11.47
C ALA A 796 -33.35 14.50 11.82
N ALA A 797 -32.61 14.45 12.93
CA ALA A 797 -31.72 15.53 13.36
C ALA A 797 -30.55 15.77 12.38
N GLU A 798 -29.99 14.70 11.82
CA GLU A 798 -29.00 14.78 10.74
C GLU A 798 -29.63 15.37 9.48
N ARG A 799 -30.80 14.87 9.06
CA ARG A 799 -31.53 15.38 7.89
C ARG A 799 -31.78 16.89 7.97
N ASP A 800 -32.26 17.35 9.13
CA ASP A 800 -32.60 18.75 9.35
C ASP A 800 -31.33 19.64 9.47
N LEU A 801 -30.22 19.12 10.01
CA LEU A 801 -28.91 19.79 9.96
C LEU A 801 -28.42 19.96 8.51
N LEU A 802 -28.51 18.91 7.69
CA LEU A 802 -28.04 18.91 6.31
C LEU A 802 -28.90 19.81 5.39
N LEU A 803 -30.20 19.94 5.68
CA LEU A 803 -31.13 20.83 4.97
C LEU A 803 -31.12 22.28 5.52
N THR A 804 -30.38 22.57 6.59
CA THR A 804 -30.30 23.93 7.17
C THR A 804 -29.58 24.87 6.20
N ARG A 805 -30.26 25.95 5.78
CA ARG A 805 -29.63 27.03 5.00
C ARG A 805 -28.59 27.77 5.85
N SER A 806 -27.31 27.63 5.48
CA SER A 806 -26.17 28.21 6.20
C SER A 806 -26.22 29.74 6.30
N VAL A 807 -26.73 30.40 5.25
CA VAL A 807 -26.87 31.87 5.16
C VAL A 807 -28.32 32.22 4.83
N VAL A 808 -28.88 33.22 5.51
CA VAL A 808 -30.23 33.75 5.28
C VAL A 808 -30.15 35.27 5.16
N TYR A 809 -30.96 35.85 4.27
CA TYR A 809 -31.06 37.29 4.13
C TYR A 809 -32.13 37.83 5.07
N GLU A 810 -31.73 38.60 6.09
CA GLU A 810 -32.60 39.16 7.13
C GLU A 810 -32.27 40.65 7.31
N ASN A 811 -33.30 41.49 7.44
CA ASN A 811 -33.17 42.94 7.71
C ASN A 811 -32.19 43.69 6.78
N GLY A 812 -32.09 43.27 5.51
CA GLY A 812 -31.20 43.89 4.52
C GLY A 812 -29.76 43.36 4.50
N GLN A 813 -29.41 42.42 5.39
CA GLN A 813 -28.06 41.85 5.51
C GLN A 813 -28.06 40.31 5.40
N TRP A 814 -26.94 39.75 4.96
CA TRP A 814 -26.73 38.29 4.95
C TRP A 814 -26.23 37.84 6.32
N VAL A 815 -27.04 37.04 7.02
CA VAL A 815 -26.74 36.52 8.35
C VAL A 815 -26.42 35.02 8.25
N SER A 816 -25.30 34.61 8.86
CA SER A 816 -24.92 33.20 8.96
C SER A 816 -25.66 32.53 10.11
N ARG A 817 -26.58 31.60 9.80
CA ARG A 817 -27.32 30.82 10.80
C ARG A 817 -26.54 29.57 11.25
N LEU A 818 -25.59 29.11 10.45
CA LEU A 818 -24.73 27.97 10.74
C LEU A 818 -23.34 28.21 10.14
N THR A 819 -22.33 28.46 10.98
CA THR A 819 -20.96 28.59 10.46
C THR A 819 -20.43 27.24 10.00
N PRO A 820 -19.51 27.18 9.01
CA PRO A 820 -18.92 25.92 8.56
C PRO A 820 -18.30 25.10 9.72
N GLY A 821 -17.72 25.79 10.70
CA GLY A 821 -17.16 25.19 11.91
C GLY A 821 -18.20 24.62 12.88
N GLN A 822 -19.38 25.23 12.97
CA GLN A 822 -20.50 24.69 13.72
C GLN A 822 -21.14 23.52 12.99
N PHE A 823 -21.23 23.57 11.65
CA PHE A 823 -21.72 22.47 10.83
C PHE A 823 -20.90 21.20 11.08
N VAL A 824 -19.58 21.24 10.88
CA VAL A 824 -18.70 20.09 11.15
C VAL A 824 -18.85 19.63 12.60
N SER A 825 -18.84 20.54 13.58
CA SER A 825 -18.94 20.14 15.00
C SER A 825 -20.27 19.48 15.36
N ARG A 826 -21.39 19.83 14.70
CA ARG A 826 -22.69 19.15 14.87
C ARG A 826 -22.75 17.83 14.09
N LEU A 827 -22.16 17.77 12.90
CA LEU A 827 -22.08 16.55 12.10
C LEU A 827 -21.34 15.44 12.88
N LEU A 828 -20.23 15.80 13.55
CA LEU A 828 -19.46 14.94 14.46
C LEU A 828 -20.21 14.49 15.73
N GLN A 829 -21.32 15.14 16.09
CA GLN A 829 -22.18 14.73 17.20
C GLN A 829 -23.28 13.77 16.77
N LEU A 830 -23.59 13.70 15.47
CA LEU A 830 -24.72 12.96 14.92
C LEU A 830 -24.32 11.69 14.15
N GLY A 831 -23.11 11.65 13.59
CA GLY A 831 -22.60 10.51 12.84
C GLY A 831 -21.07 10.43 12.85
N GLU A 832 -20.53 9.37 12.24
CA GLU A 832 -19.09 9.14 12.24
C GLU A 832 -18.39 9.87 11.09
N PHE A 833 -17.25 10.48 11.40
CA PHE A 833 -16.39 11.14 10.43
C PHE A 833 -14.94 10.71 10.61
N GLN A 834 -14.30 10.30 9.52
CA GLN A 834 -12.94 9.76 9.50
C GLN A 834 -12.11 10.48 8.44
N VAL A 835 -10.85 10.76 8.77
CA VAL A 835 -9.81 11.14 7.79
C VAL A 835 -9.07 9.86 7.40
N LEU A 836 -9.21 9.40 6.15
CA LEU A 836 -8.63 8.16 5.63
C LEU A 836 -7.27 8.35 4.93
N VAL A 837 -7.04 9.56 4.42
CA VAL A 837 -5.76 10.05 3.90
C VAL A 837 -5.59 11.49 4.41
N ALA A 838 -4.49 11.75 5.08
CA ALA A 838 -4.15 13.06 5.64
C ALA A 838 -3.39 13.94 4.63
N GLY A 839 -3.39 15.25 4.86
CA GLY A 839 -2.69 16.22 4.02
C GLY A 839 -2.50 17.57 4.71
N ALA A 840 -2.36 18.65 3.94
CA ALA A 840 -1.94 19.96 4.44
C ALA A 840 -2.90 20.59 5.47
N TYR A 841 -4.20 20.35 5.31
CA TYR A 841 -5.28 20.88 6.15
C TYR A 841 -5.79 19.81 7.12
N TRP A 842 -6.10 18.60 6.64
CA TRP A 842 -6.50 17.47 7.50
C TRP A 842 -5.26 16.63 7.88
N ARG A 843 -4.42 17.19 8.74
CA ARG A 843 -3.05 16.68 9.02
C ARG A 843 -2.93 15.32 9.71
N HIS A 844 -4.03 14.74 10.18
CA HIS A 844 -4.04 13.49 10.93
C HIS A 844 -5.21 12.60 10.51
N THR A 845 -4.91 11.34 10.21
CA THR A 845 -5.90 10.29 9.93
C THR A 845 -6.70 9.90 11.18
N GLY A 846 -7.78 9.13 10.99
CA GLY A 846 -8.62 8.56 12.04
C GLY A 846 -9.91 9.33 12.29
N HIS A 847 -10.66 8.91 13.31
CA HIS A 847 -11.93 9.54 13.69
C HIS A 847 -11.72 11.00 14.16
N LEU A 848 -12.55 11.92 13.66
CA LEU A 848 -12.63 13.27 14.22
C LEU A 848 -13.59 13.28 15.41
N GLY A 849 -13.17 13.94 16.49
CA GLY A 849 -13.99 14.19 17.68
C GLY A 849 -14.09 15.67 17.98
N SER A 850 -14.63 16.03 19.15
CA SER A 850 -14.83 17.43 19.59
C SER A 850 -13.57 18.31 19.53
N GLY A 851 -12.38 17.72 19.67
CA GLY A 851 -11.07 18.40 19.58
C GLY A 851 -10.52 18.63 18.16
N TRP A 852 -11.29 18.36 17.09
CA TRP A 852 -10.80 18.37 15.70
C TRP A 852 -10.10 19.68 15.28
N ARG A 853 -10.55 20.84 15.80
CA ARG A 853 -9.95 22.16 15.53
C ARG A 853 -8.48 22.26 15.90
N ILE A 854 -8.10 21.64 17.02
CA ILE A 854 -6.72 21.60 17.53
C ILE A 854 -5.96 20.53 16.76
N ARG A 855 -6.56 19.33 16.62
CA ARG A 855 -5.96 18.18 15.94
C ARG A 855 -5.48 18.51 14.51
N ARG A 856 -6.26 19.26 13.73
CA ARG A 856 -5.90 19.65 12.36
C ARG A 856 -4.75 20.69 12.29
N GLN A 857 -4.51 21.44 13.36
CA GLN A 857 -3.51 22.52 13.41
C GLN A 857 -2.15 22.03 13.93
N GLN A 858 -2.14 20.93 14.69
CA GLN A 858 -0.91 20.28 15.11
C GLN A 858 -0.05 19.92 13.88
N PRO A 859 1.28 20.08 13.94
CA PRO A 859 2.14 19.58 12.89
C PRO A 859 1.96 18.06 12.76
N ALA A 860 2.10 17.53 11.55
CA ALA A 860 2.38 16.10 11.42
C ALA A 860 3.62 15.79 12.27
N ALA A 861 3.61 14.68 13.01
CA ALA A 861 4.73 14.35 13.89
C ALA A 861 5.97 14.10 13.01
N GLU A 862 6.99 14.95 13.10
CA GLU A 862 8.23 14.76 12.36
C GLU A 862 9.12 13.77 13.13
N GLY A 863 9.26 12.55 12.61
CA GLY A 863 10.31 11.64 13.11
C GLY A 863 10.13 10.16 12.77
N ALA A 864 10.82 9.72 11.71
CA ALA A 864 10.91 8.35 11.17
C ALA A 864 9.59 7.80 10.60
N VAL A 865 9.62 7.46 9.29
CA VAL A 865 8.43 7.03 8.56
C VAL A 865 7.87 5.72 9.11
N ARG A 866 6.55 5.61 8.98
CA ARG A 866 5.65 4.45 9.03
C ARG A 866 4.32 4.72 8.27
N ILE A 867 4.05 5.97 7.80
CA ILE A 867 2.87 6.52 7.03
C ILE A 867 1.80 7.36 7.83
N ARG A 868 0.57 6.93 8.19
CA ARG A 868 -0.15 7.42 9.41
C ARG A 868 -1.21 6.42 9.86
N ASP A 869 -0.82 5.26 10.35
CA ASP A 869 0.46 4.54 10.28
C ASP A 869 1.80 5.04 10.94
N GLU A 870 2.65 6.00 10.49
CA GLU A 870 2.96 7.41 10.93
C GLU A 870 4.30 7.93 10.29
N LEU A 871 4.36 8.99 9.46
CA LEU A 871 5.48 9.52 8.61
C LEU A 871 6.79 9.98 9.30
#